data_AF-A0A453YWK2-F1
#
_entry.id   AF-A0A453YWK2-F1
#
_cell.length_a   1.000
_cell.length_b   1.000
_cell.length_c   1.000
_cell.angle_alpha   90.00
_cell.angle_beta   90.00
_cell.angle_gamma   90.00
#
_symmetry.space_group_name_H-M   'P 1'
#
loop_
_entity.id
_entity.type
_entity.pdbx_description
1 polymer ?
#
loop_
_entity_poly.entity_id
_entity_poly.type
_entity_poly.pdbx_seq_one_letter_code
_entity_poly.pdbx_strand_id
1 'polypeptide(L)'
;MLEHDRKNSDLQVKLQQSQVRVRELESLLELCGPGAGKVRPPSDSSISSSTCPSDAMLQTALQQATDEKRLLYKQLNELKDREQSLLADFEKVKTKYTRLKQKHAALEQTQHHQPVGSVSAESQVELQSLQYRCSELEEKLRHTKQERDRYSSDAERQRTVVSQLKRESVEKDHELAELKNELHAQRKSNRPSTASQGGGGRLRTADSHGSGQSSLSVQAAIHRIERERDAAKSEVRQLEQERDALREKLKLSTRSQQDAVAKHENAIAEYSGRVATLEAEKRDLQGGQAAAQMKVKLLKEESRELQARVKELEESYSKLKLSYSQMKILHEQTERALAQHQQRLLSTETQLGTAESKLQRVDSTVEDAQNEVGRLKGEISLLRASNASLVREKDKLLMDLDKKTENLNAAEAEIAELKAKRKELKSTIDRMQQKLDNVSTDNIHKESTLRSVSTETDTLKQQMATLKRKNDNASTENGRLSNELTDALAELTLTKRQLKDSQQEVERMKTQLREYVQEMQRAEELLLEKERERESMLERFKSLSEGVNVLETSNHTLEAETSEARKLLQEAEERIATLEELTNEREQNIRECEHQINELSASLAAAESELEALREENKALALDLEATKELCGKLDLQKDKLQAELEEHSNIREQLAREKGTLQRELTLTRTGDRAAVDGLQELLTASRADLEQHRLALAQQQQETDKLRTEVDALRSRMADEQDKARRSEALASEYGVQLQELRRQLTDERFALMRSRAGESRTEREDTHHEVEGDDGDDDDCNRYSTM
;
A
#
# COMPACT_ATOMS: atom_id res chain seq x y z
N MET A 1 77.17 12.36 7.12
CA MET A 1 75.77 12.58 7.52
C MET A 1 75.09 11.39 8.23
N LEU A 2 75.81 10.32 8.66
CA LEU A 2 75.23 9.22 9.48
C LEU A 2 74.36 9.67 10.67
N GLU A 3 74.68 10.82 11.27
CA GLU A 3 73.94 11.41 12.38
C GLU A 3 72.65 12.16 11.96
N HIS A 4 72.53 12.58 10.70
CA HIS A 4 71.35 13.27 10.16
C HIS A 4 70.24 12.27 9.80
N ASP A 5 70.57 11.14 9.17
CA ASP A 5 69.55 10.14 8.81
C ASP A 5 68.97 9.48 10.06
N ARG A 6 69.83 9.23 11.08
CA ARG A 6 69.38 8.87 12.42
C ARG A 6 68.42 9.91 12.99
N LYS A 7 68.77 11.21 12.96
CA LYS A 7 67.87 12.29 13.41
C LYS A 7 66.56 12.34 12.62
N ASN A 8 66.57 12.07 11.31
CA ASN A 8 65.37 12.04 10.47
C ASN A 8 64.46 10.84 10.84
N SER A 9 65.03 9.63 10.94
CA SER A 9 64.33 8.44 11.42
C SER A 9 63.79 8.62 12.85
N ASP A 10 64.61 9.13 13.78
CA ASP A 10 64.22 9.40 15.17
C ASP A 10 63.08 10.44 15.24
N LEU A 11 63.13 11.50 14.42
CA LEU A 11 62.05 12.48 14.33
C LEU A 11 60.77 11.86 13.74
N GLN A 12 60.88 10.98 12.75
CA GLN A 12 59.72 10.31 12.16
C GLN A 12 59.08 9.30 13.13
N VAL A 13 59.88 8.59 13.94
CA VAL A 13 59.40 7.72 15.04
C VAL A 13 58.76 8.55 16.16
N LYS A 14 59.42 9.63 16.61
CA LYS A 14 58.85 10.56 17.61
C LYS A 14 57.56 11.20 17.13
N LEU A 15 57.45 11.51 15.84
CA LEU A 15 56.23 12.05 15.24
C LEU A 15 55.10 11.00 15.23
N GLN A 16 55.38 9.73 14.96
CA GLN A 16 54.39 8.65 15.07
C GLN A 16 53.95 8.42 16.52
N GLN A 17 54.88 8.41 17.48
CA GLN A 17 54.57 8.33 18.92
C GLN A 17 53.73 9.53 19.39
N SER A 18 54.07 10.74 18.95
CA SER A 18 53.30 11.97 19.22
C SER A 18 51.90 11.92 18.58
N GLN A 19 51.75 11.39 17.37
CA GLN A 19 50.44 11.16 16.75
C GLN A 19 49.57 10.17 17.52
N VAL A 20 50.14 9.09 18.06
CA VAL A 20 49.42 8.12 18.90
C VAL A 20 49.01 8.77 20.23
N ARG A 21 49.94 9.42 20.94
CA ARG A 21 49.69 10.15 22.20
C ARG A 21 48.58 11.20 22.04
N VAL A 22 48.55 11.92 20.92
CA VAL A 22 47.47 12.88 20.62
C VAL A 22 46.12 12.17 20.46
N ARG A 23 46.04 11.06 19.72
CA ARG A 23 44.80 10.27 19.56
C ARG A 23 44.31 9.64 20.86
N GLU A 24 45.22 9.19 21.72
CA GLU A 24 44.89 8.69 23.06
C GLU A 24 44.27 9.79 23.91
N LEU A 25 44.85 11.00 23.90
CA LEU A 25 44.32 12.16 24.63
C LEU A 25 42.99 12.67 24.04
N GLU A 26 42.84 12.66 22.70
CA GLU A 26 41.57 12.94 22.00
C GLU A 26 40.48 11.94 22.44
N SER A 27 40.81 10.64 22.46
CA SER A 27 39.87 9.56 22.85
C SER A 27 39.48 9.62 24.34
N LEU A 28 40.41 9.99 25.22
CA LEU A 28 40.13 10.19 26.65
C LEU A 28 39.25 11.42 26.88
N LEU A 29 39.42 12.48 26.11
CA LEU A 29 38.56 13.67 26.17
C LEU A 29 37.13 13.35 25.69
N GLU A 30 36.97 12.56 24.61
CA GLU A 30 35.65 12.08 24.17
C GLU A 30 34.96 11.20 25.23
N LEU A 31 35.71 10.33 25.92
CA LEU A 31 35.19 9.49 27.02
C LEU A 31 34.79 10.29 28.28
N CYS A 32 35.34 11.49 28.48
CA CYS A 32 34.92 12.43 29.52
C CYS A 32 33.76 13.36 29.08
N GLY A 33 33.36 13.33 27.81
CA GLY A 33 32.29 14.17 27.27
C GLY A 33 30.89 13.87 27.85
N PRO A 34 29.99 14.87 27.91
CA PRO A 34 28.66 14.74 28.51
C PRO A 34 27.67 13.97 27.61
N GLY A 35 27.91 12.67 27.39
CA GLY A 35 27.17 11.85 26.42
C GLY A 35 26.71 10.45 26.86
N ALA A 36 27.06 9.98 28.06
CA ALA A 36 26.83 8.59 28.49
C ALA A 36 25.92 8.46 29.73
N GLY A 37 24.63 8.14 29.52
CA GLY A 37 23.69 7.69 30.57
C GLY A 37 22.56 8.68 30.92
N LYS A 38 21.30 8.23 30.77
CA LYS A 38 20.09 8.98 31.16
C LYS A 38 19.63 8.62 32.58
N VAL A 39 19.20 9.60 33.39
CA VAL A 39 17.88 9.72 34.09
C VAL A 39 17.68 11.21 34.49
N ARG A 40 16.42 11.66 34.67
CA ARG A 40 15.93 13.03 34.98
C ARG A 40 14.61 12.88 35.77
N PRO A 41 13.96 13.89 36.40
CA PRO A 41 14.33 15.27 36.81
C PRO A 41 14.04 15.47 38.35
N PRO A 42 13.64 16.64 38.91
CA PRO A 42 13.85 18.06 38.55
C PRO A 42 14.49 18.92 39.69
N SER A 43 14.84 20.17 39.38
CA SER A 43 14.56 21.42 40.14
C SER A 43 15.70 22.47 40.11
N ASP A 44 15.36 23.63 39.56
CA ASP A 44 15.80 25.02 39.77
C ASP A 44 17.27 25.46 40.00
N SER A 45 17.59 26.55 39.29
CA SER A 45 18.55 27.63 39.60
C SER A 45 20.07 27.43 39.39
N SER A 46 20.56 28.09 38.33
CA SER A 46 21.69 29.05 38.37
C SER A 46 23.00 28.68 39.10
N ILE A 47 23.85 27.85 38.49
CA ILE A 47 25.28 27.75 38.87
C ILE A 47 26.19 27.86 37.64
N SER A 48 27.32 28.55 37.82
CA SER A 48 28.40 28.76 36.84
C SER A 48 29.11 27.47 36.41
N SER A 49 29.60 27.44 35.17
CA SER A 49 30.35 26.31 34.60
C SER A 49 31.73 26.13 35.26
N SER A 50 31.80 25.33 36.33
CA SER A 50 33.06 24.82 36.89
C SER A 50 33.50 23.55 36.13
N THR A 51 34.30 23.72 35.08
CA THR A 51 34.98 22.59 34.41
C THR A 51 35.83 21.84 35.43
N CYS A 52 35.78 20.51 35.45
CA CYS A 52 36.54 19.73 36.41
C CYS A 52 38.05 19.95 36.24
N PRO A 53 38.86 20.07 37.31
CA PRO A 53 40.30 20.32 37.19
C PRO A 53 41.02 19.31 36.29
N SER A 54 40.63 18.04 36.36
CA SER A 54 41.15 16.95 35.52
C SER A 54 40.96 17.20 34.02
N ASP A 55 39.85 17.81 33.64
CA ASP A 55 39.46 18.04 32.25
C ASP A 55 40.25 19.21 31.64
N ALA A 56 40.40 20.30 32.40
CA ALA A 56 41.31 21.39 32.05
C ALA A 56 42.78 20.94 31.96
N MET A 57 43.21 20.01 32.83
CA MET A 57 44.55 19.41 32.74
C MET A 57 44.71 18.50 31.52
N LEU A 58 43.70 17.69 31.19
CA LEU A 58 43.70 16.82 30.00
C LEU A 58 43.73 17.66 28.71
N GLN A 59 42.92 18.72 28.64
CA GLN A 59 42.89 19.66 27.52
C GLN A 59 44.23 20.42 27.38
N THR A 60 44.87 20.79 28.49
CA THR A 60 46.22 21.39 28.49
C THR A 60 47.28 20.39 28.00
N ALA A 61 47.20 19.13 28.41
CA ALA A 61 48.11 18.08 27.94
C ALA A 61 47.93 17.77 26.45
N LEU A 62 46.68 17.80 25.94
CA LEU A 62 46.37 17.67 24.52
C LEU A 62 46.90 18.88 23.71
N GLN A 63 46.77 20.10 24.23
CA GLN A 63 47.35 21.29 23.60
C GLN A 63 48.89 21.18 23.52
N GLN A 64 49.55 20.77 24.61
CA GLN A 64 51.00 20.54 24.62
C GLN A 64 51.41 19.44 23.63
N ALA A 65 50.73 18.30 23.60
CA ALA A 65 51.03 17.20 22.68
C ALA A 65 50.77 17.57 21.20
N THR A 66 49.79 18.42 20.91
CA THR A 66 49.52 18.90 19.55
C THR A 66 50.48 20.00 19.09
N ASP A 67 51.02 20.82 19.99
CA ASP A 67 52.11 21.75 19.69
C ASP A 67 53.47 21.04 19.57
N GLU A 68 53.76 20.02 20.38
CA GLU A 68 54.90 19.09 20.19
C GLU A 68 54.86 18.45 18.79
N LYS A 69 53.70 17.89 18.41
CA LYS A 69 53.42 17.32 17.07
C LYS A 69 53.69 18.34 15.97
N ARG A 70 53.24 19.59 16.14
CA ARG A 70 53.44 20.70 15.18
C ARG A 70 54.93 21.08 15.05
N LEU A 71 55.67 21.11 16.15
CA LEU A 71 57.12 21.38 16.14
C LEU A 71 57.92 20.26 15.46
N LEU A 72 57.59 18.99 15.73
CA LEU A 72 58.19 17.83 15.06
C LEU A 72 57.91 17.84 13.55
N TYR A 73 56.69 18.18 13.11
CA TYR A 73 56.39 18.39 11.69
C TYR A 73 57.23 19.50 11.06
N LYS A 74 57.43 20.62 11.76
CA LYS A 74 58.27 21.72 11.27
C LYS A 74 59.73 21.25 11.09
N GLN A 75 60.29 20.57 12.10
CA GLN A 75 61.67 20.05 12.03
C GLN A 75 61.85 19.01 10.91
N LEU A 76 60.85 18.16 10.68
CA LEU A 76 60.87 17.20 9.58
C LEU A 76 60.83 17.87 8.20
N ASN A 77 60.05 18.94 8.04
CA ASN A 77 60.03 19.72 6.80
C ASN A 77 61.36 20.48 6.60
N GLU A 78 61.91 21.12 7.63
CA GLU A 78 63.22 21.78 7.56
C GLU A 78 64.36 20.82 7.19
N LEU A 79 64.24 19.51 7.47
CA LEU A 79 65.20 18.51 6.98
C LEU A 79 64.98 18.17 5.50
N LYS A 80 63.72 18.02 5.05
CA LYS A 80 63.39 17.79 3.62
C LYS A 80 63.78 18.96 2.73
N ASP A 81 63.62 20.20 3.19
CA ASP A 81 64.01 21.40 2.44
C ASP A 81 65.54 21.46 2.27
N ARG A 82 66.30 21.04 3.31
CA ARG A 82 67.76 20.89 3.24
C ARG A 82 68.19 19.75 2.31
N GLU A 83 67.49 18.61 2.34
CA GLU A 83 67.70 17.48 1.42
C GLU A 83 67.47 17.90 -0.05
N GLN A 84 66.38 18.61 -0.34
CA GLN A 84 66.10 19.17 -1.67
C GLN A 84 67.15 20.19 -2.10
N SER A 85 67.66 21.03 -1.19
CA SER A 85 68.77 21.94 -1.49
C SER A 85 70.04 21.19 -1.87
N LEU A 86 70.39 20.12 -1.14
CA LEU A 86 71.56 19.29 -1.43
C LEU A 86 71.44 18.56 -2.78
N LEU A 87 70.25 18.05 -3.12
CA LEU A 87 69.98 17.46 -4.44
C LEU A 87 70.07 18.51 -5.57
N ALA A 88 69.54 19.72 -5.34
CA ALA A 88 69.68 20.82 -6.27
C ALA A 88 71.14 21.26 -6.45
N ASP A 89 71.95 21.26 -5.38
CA ASP A 89 73.38 21.57 -5.46
C ASP A 89 74.19 20.46 -6.13
N PHE A 90 73.85 19.18 -5.94
CA PHE A 90 74.41 18.06 -6.71
C PHE A 90 74.16 18.23 -8.22
N GLU A 91 72.92 18.55 -8.62
CA GLU A 91 72.61 18.80 -10.04
C GLU A 91 73.28 20.08 -10.57
N LYS A 92 73.46 21.13 -9.77
CA LYS A 92 74.27 22.31 -10.13
C LYS A 92 75.75 21.95 -10.32
N VAL A 93 76.33 21.06 -9.52
CA VAL A 93 77.72 20.60 -9.67
C VAL A 93 77.87 19.71 -10.90
N LYS A 94 76.97 18.75 -11.08
CA LYS A 94 76.89 17.83 -12.24
C LYS A 94 76.75 18.60 -13.55
N THR A 95 75.82 19.56 -13.65
CA THR A 95 75.65 20.38 -14.86
C THR A 95 76.82 21.32 -15.13
N LYS A 96 77.47 21.88 -14.10
CA LYS A 96 78.74 22.62 -14.26
C LYS A 96 79.86 21.73 -14.80
N TYR A 97 80.02 20.51 -14.27
CA TYR A 97 80.98 19.54 -14.76
C TYR A 97 80.73 19.18 -16.23
N THR A 98 79.51 18.83 -16.62
CA THR A 98 79.18 18.51 -18.02
C THR A 98 79.53 19.66 -18.97
N ARG A 99 79.22 20.91 -18.59
CA ARG A 99 79.56 22.11 -19.40
C ARG A 99 81.07 22.35 -19.49
N LEU A 100 81.82 22.15 -18.40
CA LEU A 100 83.29 22.26 -18.43
C LEU A 100 83.92 21.17 -19.28
N LYS A 101 83.43 19.92 -19.20
CA LYS A 101 83.88 18.80 -20.04
C LYS A 101 83.61 19.06 -21.53
N GLN A 102 82.44 19.62 -21.86
CA GLN A 102 82.12 20.07 -23.22
C GLN A 102 83.07 21.20 -23.69
N LYS A 103 83.39 22.19 -22.83
CA LYS A 103 84.37 23.23 -23.17
C LYS A 103 85.78 22.65 -23.39
N HIS A 104 86.22 21.71 -22.55
CA HIS A 104 87.50 21.02 -22.71
C HIS A 104 87.57 20.32 -24.07
N ALA A 105 86.59 19.46 -24.38
CA ALA A 105 86.55 18.73 -25.64
C ALA A 105 86.52 19.66 -26.87
N ALA A 106 85.83 20.80 -26.80
CA ALA A 106 85.81 21.79 -27.89
C ALA A 106 87.17 22.51 -28.08
N LEU A 107 87.87 22.84 -26.99
CA LEU A 107 89.22 23.44 -27.03
C LEU A 107 90.28 22.43 -27.50
N GLU A 108 90.18 21.19 -27.05
CA GLU A 108 91.00 20.05 -27.47
C GLU A 108 90.83 19.79 -28.97
N GLN A 109 89.59 19.73 -29.47
CA GLN A 109 89.29 19.61 -30.90
C GLN A 109 89.81 20.80 -31.73
N THR A 110 89.75 22.03 -31.23
CA THR A 110 90.28 23.20 -31.98
C THR A 110 91.80 23.24 -31.97
N GLN A 111 92.46 22.84 -30.88
CA GLN A 111 93.93 22.68 -30.84
C GLN A 111 94.39 21.60 -31.83
N HIS A 112 93.60 20.54 -32.03
CA HIS A 112 93.86 19.46 -33.00
C HIS A 112 93.60 19.79 -34.48
N HIS A 113 93.26 21.05 -34.80
CA HIS A 113 93.09 21.56 -36.17
C HIS A 113 94.00 22.74 -36.54
N GLN A 114 94.84 23.23 -35.62
CA GLN A 114 95.87 24.22 -35.96
C GLN A 114 97.18 23.55 -36.47
N PRO A 115 97.93 24.20 -37.37
CA PRO A 115 99.26 23.73 -37.76
C PRO A 115 100.27 23.87 -36.61
N VAL A 116 101.32 23.04 -36.63
CA VAL A 116 102.26 22.80 -35.52
C VAL A 116 103.29 23.93 -35.35
N GLY A 117 102.79 25.16 -35.17
CA GLY A 117 103.60 26.37 -35.01
C GLY A 117 102.88 27.59 -34.43
N SER A 118 101.55 27.54 -34.24
CA SER A 118 100.75 28.68 -33.73
C SER A 118 100.01 28.42 -32.40
N VAL A 119 100.36 27.34 -31.67
CA VAL A 119 99.75 27.05 -30.36
C VAL A 119 100.22 28.09 -29.35
N SER A 120 99.38 29.09 -29.04
CA SER A 120 99.69 30.04 -27.95
C SER A 120 99.84 29.27 -26.65
N ALA A 121 100.91 29.55 -25.90
CA ALA A 121 101.16 28.96 -24.58
C ALA A 121 99.96 29.19 -23.63
N GLU A 122 99.26 30.31 -23.77
CA GLU A 122 98.05 30.64 -23.01
C GLU A 122 96.93 29.60 -23.26
N SER A 123 96.76 29.14 -24.51
CA SER A 123 95.76 28.13 -24.86
C SER A 123 96.08 26.75 -24.26
N GLN A 124 97.38 26.42 -24.15
CA GLN A 124 97.83 25.17 -23.55
C GLN A 124 97.72 25.20 -22.02
N VAL A 125 97.97 26.36 -21.41
CA VAL A 125 97.72 26.61 -19.96
C VAL A 125 96.22 26.63 -19.65
N GLU A 126 95.37 27.21 -20.49
CA GLU A 126 93.91 27.13 -20.30
C GLU A 126 93.42 25.68 -20.40
N LEU A 127 93.92 24.89 -21.37
CA LEU A 127 93.57 23.48 -21.50
C LEU A 127 93.93 22.70 -20.22
N GLN A 128 95.16 22.84 -19.72
CA GLN A 128 95.59 22.20 -18.47
C GLN A 128 94.79 22.67 -17.24
N SER A 129 94.44 23.96 -17.18
CA SER A 129 93.60 24.51 -16.11
C SER A 129 92.18 23.94 -16.13
N LEU A 130 91.59 23.81 -17.33
CA LEU A 130 90.29 23.17 -17.52
C LEU A 130 90.34 21.68 -17.24
N GLN A 131 91.42 20.98 -17.61
CA GLN A 131 91.62 19.55 -17.33
C GLN A 131 91.66 19.30 -15.81
N TYR A 132 92.51 20.03 -15.09
CA TYR A 132 92.60 19.96 -13.63
C TYR A 132 91.24 20.24 -12.96
N ARG A 133 90.51 21.25 -13.44
CA ARG A 133 89.20 21.62 -12.91
C ARG A 133 88.09 20.63 -13.27
N CYS A 134 88.23 19.88 -14.36
CA CYS A 134 87.36 18.74 -14.67
C CYS A 134 87.65 17.59 -13.70
N SER A 135 88.91 17.21 -13.49
CA SER A 135 89.29 16.15 -12.54
C SER A 135 88.88 16.46 -11.09
N GLU A 136 89.04 17.72 -10.64
CA GLU A 136 88.58 18.18 -9.32
C GLU A 136 87.05 18.03 -9.16
N LEU A 137 86.29 18.33 -10.21
CA LEU A 137 84.84 18.13 -10.24
C LEU A 137 84.44 16.65 -10.34
N GLU A 138 85.22 15.81 -11.03
CA GLU A 138 85.01 14.37 -11.09
C GLU A 138 85.25 13.70 -9.73
N GLU A 139 86.21 14.18 -8.94
CA GLU A 139 86.43 13.70 -7.57
C GLU A 139 85.30 14.13 -6.65
N LYS A 140 84.83 15.38 -6.74
CA LYS A 140 83.66 15.86 -6.00
C LYS A 140 82.38 15.11 -6.40
N LEU A 141 82.20 14.78 -7.68
CA LEU A 141 81.07 13.99 -8.18
C LEU A 141 81.17 12.51 -7.74
N ARG A 142 82.36 11.90 -7.77
CA ARG A 142 82.60 10.55 -7.25
C ARG A 142 82.37 10.48 -5.74
N HIS A 143 82.84 11.46 -4.98
CA HIS A 143 82.65 11.53 -3.52
C HIS A 143 81.18 11.69 -3.15
N THR A 144 80.48 12.68 -3.73
CA THR A 144 79.04 12.89 -3.49
C THR A 144 78.18 11.70 -3.93
N LYS A 145 78.55 11.00 -5.02
CA LYS A 145 77.90 9.75 -5.41
C LYS A 145 78.14 8.62 -4.39
N GLN A 146 79.39 8.41 -3.95
CA GLN A 146 79.71 7.40 -2.93
C GLN A 146 79.03 7.70 -1.59
N GLU A 147 78.91 8.97 -1.21
CA GLU A 147 78.11 9.40 -0.05
C GLU A 147 76.64 9.03 -0.23
N ARG A 148 75.99 9.45 -1.32
CA ARG A 148 74.59 9.09 -1.65
C ARG A 148 74.36 7.58 -1.60
N ASP A 149 75.25 6.79 -2.21
CA ASP A 149 75.10 5.34 -2.30
C ASP A 149 75.26 4.66 -0.92
N ARG A 150 76.09 5.22 -0.02
CA ARG A 150 76.15 4.83 1.40
C ARG A 150 74.86 5.18 2.15
N TYR A 151 74.33 6.40 1.96
CA TYR A 151 73.07 6.81 2.61
C TYR A 151 71.87 5.97 2.14
N SER A 152 71.84 5.52 0.88
CA SER A 152 70.85 4.54 0.42
C SER A 152 70.96 3.21 1.17
N SER A 153 72.17 2.64 1.25
CA SER A 153 72.45 1.42 2.05
C SER A 153 72.01 1.57 3.51
N ASP A 154 72.33 2.69 4.13
CA ASP A 154 72.09 2.88 5.57
C ASP A 154 70.62 3.19 5.86
N ALA A 155 69.91 3.83 4.94
CA ALA A 155 68.45 3.97 4.97
C ALA A 155 67.75 2.62 4.74
N GLU A 156 68.28 1.72 3.91
CA GLU A 156 67.77 0.35 3.74
C GLU A 156 67.95 -0.47 5.02
N ARG A 157 69.12 -0.40 5.65
CA ARG A 157 69.39 -1.03 6.96
C ARG A 157 68.47 -0.49 8.06
N GLN A 158 68.19 0.80 8.08
CA GLN A 158 67.22 1.38 9.03
C GLN A 158 65.78 0.94 8.72
N ARG A 159 65.39 0.84 7.44
CA ARG A 159 64.09 0.29 7.03
C ARG A 159 63.91 -1.17 7.46
N THR A 160 64.93 -2.02 7.37
CA THR A 160 64.83 -3.42 7.85
C THR A 160 64.73 -3.49 9.38
N VAL A 161 65.50 -2.70 10.13
CA VAL A 161 65.39 -2.63 11.60
C VAL A 161 64.01 -2.13 12.04
N VAL A 162 63.47 -1.06 11.44
CA VAL A 162 62.10 -0.58 11.74
C VAL A 162 61.05 -1.65 11.39
N SER A 163 61.26 -2.41 10.32
CA SER A 163 60.38 -3.52 9.91
C SER A 163 60.54 -4.78 10.78
N GLN A 164 61.58 -4.84 11.63
CA GLN A 164 61.77 -5.86 12.65
C GLN A 164 61.14 -5.43 13.97
N LEU A 165 61.45 -4.24 14.47
CA LEU A 165 60.83 -3.67 15.68
C LEU A 165 59.29 -3.61 15.58
N LYS A 166 58.74 -3.41 14.38
CA LYS A 166 57.28 -3.50 14.14
C LYS A 166 56.70 -4.91 14.28
N ARG A 167 57.46 -5.96 13.95
CA ARG A 167 57.02 -7.36 14.17
C ARG A 167 57.11 -7.70 15.64
N GLU A 168 58.23 -7.37 16.28
CA GLU A 168 58.44 -7.53 17.73
C GLU A 168 57.36 -6.78 18.54
N SER A 169 56.92 -5.59 18.10
CA SER A 169 55.77 -4.89 18.70
C SER A 169 54.46 -5.67 18.58
N VAL A 170 54.12 -6.16 17.37
CA VAL A 170 52.88 -6.93 17.13
C VAL A 170 52.87 -8.25 17.89
N GLU A 171 54.03 -8.90 18.02
CA GLU A 171 54.23 -10.10 18.85
C GLU A 171 53.96 -9.78 20.34
N LYS A 172 54.45 -8.64 20.85
CA LYS A 172 54.17 -8.18 22.23
C LYS A 172 52.73 -7.71 22.45
N ASP A 173 52.09 -7.13 21.45
CA ASP A 173 50.66 -6.80 21.50
C ASP A 173 49.80 -8.09 21.54
N HIS A 174 50.28 -9.20 20.96
CA HIS A 174 49.64 -10.52 21.06
C HIS A 174 49.79 -11.12 22.47
N GLU A 175 51.00 -11.14 23.04
CA GLU A 175 51.24 -11.56 24.43
C GLU A 175 50.36 -10.77 25.43
N LEU A 176 50.20 -9.46 25.21
CA LEU A 176 49.32 -8.59 26.01
C LEU A 176 47.83 -8.88 25.82
N ALA A 177 47.41 -9.45 24.69
CA ALA A 177 46.03 -9.90 24.47
C ALA A 177 45.76 -11.24 25.18
N GLU A 178 46.70 -12.18 25.12
CA GLU A 178 46.62 -13.46 25.83
C GLU A 178 46.53 -13.26 27.35
N LEU A 179 47.41 -12.44 27.92
CA LEU A 179 47.40 -12.11 29.36
C LEU A 179 46.10 -11.41 29.82
N LYS A 180 45.44 -10.65 28.95
CA LYS A 180 44.12 -10.04 29.24
C LYS A 180 43.00 -11.08 29.26
N ASN A 181 43.06 -12.09 28.39
CA ASN A 181 42.09 -13.18 28.35
C ASN A 181 42.18 -14.06 29.62
N GLU A 182 43.40 -14.38 30.06
CA GLU A 182 43.66 -15.11 31.30
C GLU A 182 43.06 -14.39 32.53
N LEU A 183 43.24 -13.07 32.61
CA LEU A 183 42.68 -12.22 33.67
C LEU A 183 41.13 -12.21 33.69
N HIS A 184 40.50 -12.37 32.52
CA HIS A 184 39.04 -12.46 32.41
C HIS A 184 38.48 -13.83 32.84
N ALA A 185 39.25 -14.92 32.68
CA ALA A 185 38.84 -16.26 33.10
C ALA A 185 38.72 -16.39 34.64
N GLN A 186 39.59 -15.74 35.40
CA GLN A 186 39.66 -15.87 36.87
C GLN A 186 38.47 -15.27 37.64
N ARG A 187 37.54 -14.55 36.98
CA ARG A 187 36.45 -13.79 37.63
C ARG A 187 35.11 -14.54 37.80
N LYS A 188 35.07 -15.88 37.72
CA LYS A 188 33.83 -16.68 37.88
C LYS A 188 33.94 -17.92 38.81
N SER A 189 34.04 -17.71 40.14
CA SER A 189 33.78 -18.77 41.15
C SER A 189 33.58 -18.24 42.60
N ASN A 190 32.40 -18.45 43.25
CA ASN A 190 32.11 -18.62 44.72
C ASN A 190 30.59 -18.43 45.13
N ARG A 191 30.15 -18.70 46.41
CA ARG A 191 28.75 -19.11 46.82
C ARG A 191 28.27 -18.80 48.29
N PRO A 192 26.96 -18.47 48.58
CA PRO A 192 26.20 -19.03 49.77
C PRO A 192 24.62 -19.10 49.63
N SER A 193 23.81 -19.43 50.69
CA SER A 193 22.29 -19.60 50.67
C SER A 193 21.53 -19.63 52.08
N THR A 194 20.14 -19.55 52.17
CA THR A 194 19.10 -19.92 53.27
C THR A 194 18.67 -18.92 54.43
N ALA A 195 17.57 -19.00 55.31
CA ALA A 195 16.10 -19.44 55.37
C ALA A 195 15.36 -19.17 56.80
N SER A 196 13.99 -19.34 57.02
CA SER A 196 13.20 -19.73 58.34
C SER A 196 11.73 -19.13 58.75
N GLN A 197 10.98 -19.57 59.87
CA GLN A 197 9.45 -19.59 60.31
C GLN A 197 8.99 -19.19 61.85
N GLY A 198 7.80 -19.28 62.63
CA GLY A 198 6.38 -19.93 62.81
C GLY A 198 5.36 -19.50 64.05
N GLY A 199 4.20 -20.17 64.51
CA GLY A 199 3.11 -19.69 65.57
C GLY A 199 1.96 -20.63 66.31
N GLY A 200 0.89 -20.18 67.11
CA GLY A 200 -0.19 -21.00 67.93
C GLY A 200 -1.49 -20.39 68.76
N GLY A 201 -2.41 -21.12 69.56
CA GLY A 201 -3.79 -20.69 70.23
C GLY A 201 -4.59 -21.46 71.46
N ARG A 202 -5.88 -21.13 71.95
CA ARG A 202 -6.72 -21.56 73.25
C ARG A 202 -8.35 -21.31 73.29
N LEU A 203 -9.42 -21.51 74.22
CA LEU A 203 -10.10 -22.32 75.40
C LEU A 203 -11.59 -21.73 75.86
N ARG A 204 -12.66 -22.05 76.76
CA ARG A 204 -13.46 -23.05 77.70
C ARG A 204 -14.85 -22.43 78.36
N THR A 205 -15.92 -22.84 79.20
CA THR A 205 -16.71 -23.97 79.98
C THR A 205 -18.14 -23.60 80.74
N ALA A 206 -19.00 -24.47 81.47
CA ALA A 206 -20.45 -24.30 82.09
C ALA A 206 -20.87 -25.01 83.53
N ASP A 207 -22.04 -25.28 84.29
CA ASP A 207 -23.62 -25.44 84.38
C ASP A 207 -24.31 -25.37 85.90
N SER A 208 -25.53 -25.71 86.56
CA SER A 208 -26.99 -26.33 86.52
C SER A 208 -27.99 -26.19 87.85
N HIS A 209 -29.31 -26.70 88.04
CA HIS A 209 -30.35 -26.52 89.25
C HIS A 209 -31.75 -27.39 89.55
N GLY A 210 -32.62 -27.24 90.66
CA GLY A 210 -34.03 -27.87 91.06
C GLY A 210 -34.76 -27.50 92.51
N SER A 211 -35.93 -27.86 93.24
CA SER A 211 -37.36 -28.55 93.35
C SER A 211 -38.15 -28.29 94.80
N GLY A 212 -39.38 -28.58 95.45
CA GLY A 212 -40.85 -29.19 95.50
C GLY A 212 -41.59 -29.21 96.99
N GLN A 213 -42.84 -29.57 97.58
CA GLN A 213 -44.37 -29.92 97.43
C GLN A 213 -45.31 -30.21 98.79
N SER A 214 -46.72 -30.09 98.98
CA SER A 214 -47.72 -30.52 100.16
C SER A 214 -49.34 -30.17 100.08
N SER A 215 -50.49 -30.34 100.90
CA SER A 215 -51.22 -31.11 102.11
C SER A 215 -52.83 -30.81 102.43
N LEU A 216 -53.70 -31.45 103.38
CA LEU A 216 -55.27 -31.25 103.65
C LEU A 216 -56.17 -31.97 104.87
N SER A 217 -57.41 -31.53 105.43
CA SER A 217 -58.62 -32.34 106.08
C SER A 217 -60.09 -31.82 106.57
N VAL A 218 -60.57 -30.54 106.61
CA VAL A 218 -61.94 -30.12 107.18
C VAL A 218 -63.17 -30.49 106.32
N GLN A 219 -63.29 -31.75 105.92
CA GLN A 219 -63.39 -31.99 104.49
C GLN A 219 -64.78 -32.07 103.84
N ALA A 220 -65.91 -32.34 104.50
CA ALA A 220 -67.07 -32.93 103.80
C ALA A 220 -68.17 -31.95 103.26
N ALA A 221 -68.58 -30.94 104.03
CA ALA A 221 -69.45 -29.86 103.51
C ALA A 221 -68.64 -28.95 102.57
N ILE A 222 -67.39 -28.72 102.98
CA ILE A 222 -66.26 -28.42 102.12
C ILE A 222 -66.33 -29.32 100.85
N HIS A 223 -66.28 -30.66 100.87
CA HIS A 223 -66.24 -31.53 99.67
C HIS A 223 -67.36 -31.28 98.63
N ARG A 224 -68.49 -30.65 98.98
CA ARG A 224 -69.53 -30.28 98.00
C ARG A 224 -69.27 -28.91 97.37
N ILE A 225 -69.02 -27.89 98.18
CA ILE A 225 -68.55 -26.57 97.69
C ILE A 225 -67.20 -26.74 96.99
N GLU A 226 -66.34 -27.63 97.47
CA GLU A 226 -65.12 -28.08 96.81
C GLU A 226 -65.40 -28.85 95.54
N ARG A 227 -66.42 -29.71 95.42
CA ARG A 227 -66.73 -30.35 94.13
C ARG A 227 -67.15 -29.32 93.08
N GLU A 228 -67.95 -28.34 93.46
CA GLU A 228 -68.36 -27.24 92.55
C GLU A 228 -67.17 -26.30 92.27
N ARG A 229 -66.38 -25.94 93.28
CA ARG A 229 -65.11 -25.18 93.19
C ARG A 229 -64.01 -25.94 92.44
N ASP A 230 -63.96 -27.26 92.49
CA ASP A 230 -62.92 -28.09 91.89
C ASP A 230 -63.30 -28.58 90.51
N ALA A 231 -64.59 -28.62 90.18
CA ALA A 231 -65.10 -28.54 88.82
C ALA A 231 -64.77 -27.17 88.20
N ALA A 232 -65.13 -26.07 88.85
CA ALA A 232 -64.77 -24.72 88.38
C ALA A 232 -63.24 -24.50 88.32
N LYS A 233 -62.46 -25.07 89.24
CA LYS A 233 -60.99 -25.08 89.13
C LYS A 233 -60.49 -26.12 88.13
N SER A 234 -61.22 -27.19 87.78
CA SER A 234 -60.78 -28.09 86.69
C SER A 234 -61.03 -27.42 85.34
N GLU A 235 -62.14 -26.72 85.21
CA GLU A 235 -62.49 -25.86 84.06
C GLU A 235 -61.52 -24.68 83.96
N VAL A 236 -61.24 -23.95 85.04
CA VAL A 236 -60.18 -22.92 85.04
C VAL A 236 -58.82 -23.55 84.73
N ARG A 237 -58.41 -24.68 85.35
CA ARG A 237 -57.15 -25.36 84.98
C ARG A 237 -57.12 -25.80 83.51
N GLN A 238 -58.26 -26.21 82.93
CA GLN A 238 -58.39 -26.55 81.51
C GLN A 238 -58.23 -25.28 80.66
N LEU A 239 -58.93 -24.20 80.97
CA LEU A 239 -58.78 -22.91 80.30
C LEU A 239 -57.36 -22.32 80.46
N GLU A 240 -56.68 -22.58 81.59
CA GLU A 240 -55.26 -22.23 81.77
C GLU A 240 -54.33 -23.11 80.93
N GLN A 241 -54.58 -24.42 80.86
CA GLN A 241 -53.86 -25.35 79.98
C GLN A 241 -54.08 -25.04 78.50
N GLU A 242 -55.31 -24.67 78.10
CA GLU A 242 -55.64 -24.23 76.74
C GLU A 242 -55.03 -22.87 76.43
N ARG A 243 -55.13 -21.89 77.33
CA ARG A 243 -54.44 -20.60 77.24
C ARG A 243 -52.93 -20.78 77.04
N ASP A 244 -52.29 -21.64 77.83
CA ASP A 244 -50.85 -21.83 77.79
C ASP A 244 -50.41 -22.73 76.63
N ALA A 245 -51.24 -23.70 76.21
CA ALA A 245 -51.06 -24.43 74.95
C ALA A 245 -51.23 -23.51 73.71
N LEU A 246 -52.17 -22.56 73.74
CA LEU A 246 -52.34 -21.55 72.69
C LEU A 246 -51.17 -20.56 72.69
N ARG A 247 -50.65 -20.16 73.86
CA ARG A 247 -49.44 -19.34 73.98
C ARG A 247 -48.20 -20.06 73.47
N GLU A 248 -47.98 -21.32 73.83
CA GLU A 248 -46.87 -22.11 73.29
C GLU A 248 -47.06 -22.39 71.80
N LYS A 249 -48.27 -22.66 71.31
CA LYS A 249 -48.55 -22.78 69.87
C LYS A 249 -48.27 -21.47 69.12
N LEU A 250 -48.67 -20.32 69.65
CA LEU A 250 -48.35 -19.01 69.10
C LEU A 250 -46.84 -18.74 69.11
N LYS A 251 -46.16 -19.03 70.22
CA LYS A 251 -44.70 -18.88 70.39
C LYS A 251 -43.92 -19.81 69.45
N LEU A 252 -44.36 -21.05 69.25
CA LEU A 252 -43.80 -21.99 68.26
C LEU A 252 -44.07 -21.53 66.83
N SER A 253 -45.25 -20.97 66.55
CA SER A 253 -45.59 -20.39 65.23
C SER A 253 -44.71 -19.17 64.93
N THR A 254 -44.60 -18.23 65.87
CA THR A 254 -43.74 -17.05 65.77
C THR A 254 -42.28 -17.44 65.63
N ARG A 255 -41.80 -18.44 66.38
CA ARG A 255 -40.44 -18.97 66.24
C ARG A 255 -40.22 -19.61 64.87
N SER A 256 -41.17 -20.41 64.37
CA SER A 256 -41.09 -21.01 63.03
C SER A 256 -41.08 -19.94 61.92
N GLN A 257 -41.88 -18.87 62.09
CA GLN A 257 -41.89 -17.70 61.22
C GLN A 257 -40.52 -16.98 61.26
N GLN A 258 -39.93 -16.77 62.44
CA GLN A 258 -38.61 -16.16 62.62
C GLN A 258 -37.50 -17.05 62.01
N ASP A 259 -37.53 -18.36 62.25
CA ASP A 259 -36.60 -19.34 61.68
C ASP A 259 -36.73 -19.43 60.15
N ALA A 260 -37.92 -19.14 59.58
CA ALA A 260 -38.14 -19.03 58.13
C ALA A 260 -37.63 -17.69 57.56
N VAL A 261 -37.96 -16.56 58.20
CA VAL A 261 -37.46 -15.24 57.81
C VAL A 261 -35.93 -15.22 57.84
N ALA A 262 -35.29 -15.70 58.91
CA ALA A 262 -33.85 -15.77 59.01
C ALA A 262 -33.20 -16.65 57.91
N LYS A 263 -33.86 -17.73 57.47
CA LYS A 263 -33.39 -18.52 56.31
C LYS A 263 -33.48 -17.73 55.01
N HIS A 264 -34.55 -16.96 54.80
CA HIS A 264 -34.68 -16.10 53.63
C HIS A 264 -33.68 -14.93 53.65
N GLU A 265 -33.46 -14.30 54.81
CA GLU A 265 -32.44 -13.25 54.99
C GLU A 265 -31.03 -13.78 54.75
N ASN A 266 -30.69 -14.95 55.29
CA ASN A 266 -29.40 -15.62 55.01
C ASN A 266 -29.24 -15.96 53.53
N ALA A 267 -30.27 -16.51 52.87
CA ALA A 267 -30.21 -16.80 51.43
C ALA A 267 -30.07 -15.51 50.59
N ILE A 268 -30.76 -14.44 50.95
CA ILE A 268 -30.60 -13.11 50.32
C ILE A 268 -29.18 -12.59 50.51
N ALA A 269 -28.57 -12.75 51.70
CA ALA A 269 -27.19 -12.37 51.96
C ALA A 269 -26.18 -13.22 51.15
N GLU A 270 -26.37 -14.53 51.06
CA GLU A 270 -25.55 -15.44 50.24
C GLU A 270 -25.64 -15.08 48.74
N TYR A 271 -26.85 -14.88 48.21
CA TYR A 271 -27.03 -14.45 46.82
C TYR A 271 -26.46 -13.05 46.56
N SER A 272 -26.63 -12.10 47.48
CA SER A 272 -26.05 -10.76 47.36
C SER A 272 -24.52 -10.79 47.37
N GLY A 273 -23.91 -11.61 48.23
CA GLY A 273 -22.47 -11.86 48.24
C GLY A 273 -21.99 -12.48 46.93
N ARG A 274 -22.73 -13.46 46.40
CA ARG A 274 -22.40 -14.11 45.12
C ARG A 274 -22.56 -13.20 43.91
N VAL A 275 -23.52 -12.27 43.93
CA VAL A 275 -23.62 -11.20 42.93
C VAL A 275 -22.41 -10.27 43.04
N ALA A 276 -22.04 -9.83 44.25
CA ALA A 276 -20.89 -8.95 44.45
C ALA A 276 -19.55 -9.58 43.99
N THR A 277 -19.35 -10.90 44.16
CA THR A 277 -18.17 -11.59 43.62
C THR A 277 -18.21 -11.70 42.10
N LEU A 278 -19.36 -12.06 41.50
CA LEU A 278 -19.50 -12.12 40.04
C LEU A 278 -19.33 -10.75 39.37
N GLU A 279 -19.75 -9.66 40.01
CA GLU A 279 -19.47 -8.31 39.54
C GLU A 279 -17.99 -7.92 39.67
N ALA A 280 -17.29 -8.40 40.70
CA ALA A 280 -15.85 -8.20 40.83
C ALA A 280 -15.09 -8.95 39.73
N GLU A 281 -15.37 -10.25 39.54
CA GLU A 281 -14.84 -11.06 38.45
C GLU A 281 -15.12 -10.41 37.08
N LYS A 282 -16.33 -9.89 36.85
CA LYS A 282 -16.68 -9.15 35.63
C LYS A 282 -15.84 -7.89 35.44
N ARG A 283 -15.63 -7.08 36.49
CA ARG A 283 -14.81 -5.87 36.45
C ARG A 283 -13.34 -6.19 36.18
N ASP A 284 -12.81 -7.24 36.80
CA ASP A 284 -11.43 -7.69 36.62
C ASP A 284 -11.20 -8.28 35.21
N LEU A 285 -12.15 -9.06 34.70
CA LEU A 285 -12.15 -9.56 33.31
C LEU A 285 -12.23 -8.42 32.29
N GLN A 286 -13.03 -7.38 32.54
CA GLN A 286 -13.09 -6.20 31.68
C GLN A 286 -11.78 -5.39 31.71
N GLY A 287 -11.14 -5.25 32.87
CA GLY A 287 -9.81 -4.66 32.99
C GLY A 287 -8.74 -5.46 32.24
N GLY A 288 -8.74 -6.79 32.39
CA GLY A 288 -7.88 -7.70 31.64
C GLY A 288 -8.11 -7.65 30.13
N GLN A 289 -9.37 -7.57 29.68
CA GLN A 289 -9.74 -7.39 28.28
C GLN A 289 -9.20 -6.08 27.70
N ALA A 290 -9.34 -4.96 28.43
CA ALA A 290 -8.81 -3.66 28.01
C ALA A 290 -7.28 -3.67 27.91
N ALA A 291 -6.58 -4.26 28.88
CA ALA A 291 -5.13 -4.42 28.86
C ALA A 291 -4.66 -5.30 27.69
N ALA A 292 -5.37 -6.41 27.41
CA ALA A 292 -5.09 -7.28 26.27
C ALA A 292 -5.32 -6.57 24.92
N GLN A 293 -6.41 -5.80 24.79
CA GLN A 293 -6.68 -4.98 23.60
C GLN A 293 -5.61 -3.92 23.38
N MET A 294 -5.14 -3.25 24.43
CA MET A 294 -4.03 -2.28 24.32
C MET A 294 -2.73 -2.95 23.88
N LYS A 295 -2.39 -4.12 24.44
CA LYS A 295 -1.24 -4.91 23.99
C LYS A 295 -1.35 -5.33 22.51
N VAL A 296 -2.55 -5.70 22.05
CA VAL A 296 -2.80 -6.04 20.64
C VAL A 296 -2.71 -4.81 19.71
N LYS A 297 -3.06 -3.60 20.19
CA LYS A 297 -2.82 -2.36 19.42
C LYS A 297 -1.32 -2.09 19.26
N LEU A 298 -0.58 -2.06 20.37
CA LEU A 298 0.87 -1.84 20.38
C LEU A 298 1.62 -2.84 19.49
N LEU A 299 1.30 -4.14 19.58
CA LEU A 299 1.90 -5.17 18.70
C LEU A 299 1.53 -4.99 17.21
N LYS A 300 0.36 -4.42 16.90
CA LYS A 300 -0.03 -4.06 15.53
C LYS A 300 0.60 -2.73 15.05
N GLU A 301 1.04 -1.88 15.95
CA GLU A 301 1.81 -0.67 15.64
C GLU A 301 3.28 -1.04 15.39
N GLU A 302 3.90 -1.78 16.31
CA GLU A 302 5.24 -2.37 16.16
C GLU A 302 5.35 -3.23 14.88
N SER A 303 4.36 -4.08 14.59
CA SER A 303 4.34 -4.87 13.35
C SER A 303 4.25 -4.01 12.08
N ARG A 304 3.64 -2.82 12.12
CA ARG A 304 3.60 -1.89 10.97
C ARG A 304 4.92 -1.13 10.83
N GLU A 305 5.50 -0.69 11.94
CA GLU A 305 6.82 -0.04 11.94
C GLU A 305 7.91 -0.99 11.40
N LEU A 306 7.92 -2.25 11.85
CA LEU A 306 8.81 -3.28 11.31
C LEU A 306 8.57 -3.51 9.81
N GLN A 307 7.31 -3.58 9.36
CA GLN A 307 6.98 -3.79 7.95
C GLN A 307 7.33 -2.59 7.06
N ALA A 308 7.21 -1.36 7.57
CA ALA A 308 7.68 -0.15 6.88
C ALA A 308 9.22 -0.14 6.78
N ARG A 309 9.91 -0.47 7.88
CA ARG A 309 11.38 -0.53 7.94
C ARG A 309 11.98 -1.62 7.05
N VAL A 310 11.27 -2.74 6.86
CA VAL A 310 11.63 -3.75 5.86
C VAL A 310 11.57 -3.16 4.44
N LYS A 311 10.51 -2.41 4.08
CA LYS A 311 10.43 -1.76 2.76
C LYS A 311 11.53 -0.72 2.55
N GLU A 312 11.87 0.08 3.55
CA GLU A 312 13.02 1.01 3.46
C GLU A 312 14.36 0.28 3.25
N LEU A 313 14.52 -0.91 3.85
CA LEU A 313 15.69 -1.78 3.64
C LEU A 313 15.68 -2.42 2.25
N GLU A 314 14.54 -2.85 1.73
CA GLU A 314 14.39 -3.38 0.36
C GLU A 314 14.67 -2.30 -0.70
N GLU A 315 14.17 -1.09 -0.50
CA GLU A 315 14.44 0.07 -1.33
C GLU A 315 15.92 0.48 -1.30
N SER A 316 16.52 0.58 -0.12
CA SER A 316 17.93 0.98 0.02
C SER A 316 18.88 -0.11 -0.50
N TYR A 317 18.54 -1.39 -0.32
CA TYR A 317 19.22 -2.51 -0.98
C TYR A 317 19.11 -2.42 -2.51
N SER A 318 17.93 -2.09 -3.04
CA SER A 318 17.73 -1.93 -4.49
C SER A 318 18.54 -0.75 -5.06
N LYS A 319 18.55 0.39 -4.36
CA LYS A 319 19.39 1.57 -4.69
C LYS A 319 20.88 1.23 -4.64
N LEU A 320 21.32 0.46 -3.63
CA LEU A 320 22.70 -0.02 -3.49
C LEU A 320 23.08 -1.01 -4.60
N LYS A 321 22.18 -1.92 -4.99
CA LYS A 321 22.38 -2.90 -6.07
C LYS A 321 22.54 -2.22 -7.44
N LEU A 322 21.75 -1.16 -7.70
CA LEU A 322 21.91 -0.32 -8.88
C LEU A 322 23.27 0.41 -8.87
N SER A 323 23.61 1.07 -7.76
CA SER A 323 24.91 1.73 -7.57
C SER A 323 26.10 0.77 -7.77
N TYR A 324 26.04 -0.44 -7.21
CA TYR A 324 27.03 -1.49 -7.43
C TYR A 324 27.16 -1.88 -8.90
N SER A 325 26.03 -2.04 -9.63
CA SER A 325 26.08 -2.36 -11.06
C SER A 325 26.71 -1.24 -11.90
N GLN A 326 26.45 0.03 -11.56
CA GLN A 326 27.06 1.19 -12.20
C GLN A 326 28.57 1.26 -11.91
N MET A 327 28.96 1.05 -10.65
CA MET A 327 30.38 0.99 -10.24
C MET A 327 31.12 -0.17 -10.92
N LYS A 328 30.47 -1.32 -11.12
CA LYS A 328 31.05 -2.44 -11.88
C LYS A 328 31.29 -2.07 -13.34
N ILE A 329 30.32 -1.45 -14.02
CA ILE A 329 30.47 -1.00 -15.41
C ILE A 329 31.60 0.04 -15.53
N LEU A 330 31.69 0.99 -14.59
CA LEU A 330 32.80 1.95 -14.53
C LEU A 330 34.15 1.27 -14.31
N HIS A 331 34.23 0.28 -13.41
CA HIS A 331 35.44 -0.50 -13.17
C HIS A 331 35.89 -1.24 -14.45
N GLU A 332 34.99 -1.97 -15.11
CA GLU A 332 35.25 -2.64 -16.39
C GLU A 332 35.67 -1.67 -17.51
N GLN A 333 35.19 -0.42 -17.49
CA GLN A 333 35.67 0.63 -18.41
C GLN A 333 37.10 1.08 -18.05
N THR A 334 37.39 1.28 -16.77
CA THR A 334 38.75 1.66 -16.32
C THR A 334 39.79 0.58 -16.58
N GLU A 335 39.46 -0.71 -16.43
CA GLU A 335 40.37 -1.81 -16.76
C GLU A 335 40.67 -1.88 -18.26
N ARG A 336 39.65 -1.71 -19.12
CA ARG A 336 39.84 -1.63 -20.57
C ARG A 336 40.70 -0.43 -20.98
N ALA A 337 40.49 0.73 -20.35
CA ALA A 337 41.34 1.90 -20.58
C ALA A 337 42.79 1.62 -20.12
N LEU A 338 42.99 1.04 -18.93
CA LEU A 338 44.30 0.68 -18.41
C LEU A 338 45.05 -0.30 -19.33
N ALA A 339 44.38 -1.35 -19.81
CA ALA A 339 44.94 -2.29 -20.77
C ALA A 339 45.35 -1.61 -22.09
N GLN A 340 44.52 -0.70 -22.62
CA GLN A 340 44.87 0.11 -23.79
C GLN A 340 46.05 1.08 -23.53
N HIS A 341 46.23 1.55 -22.30
CA HIS A 341 47.39 2.37 -21.93
C HIS A 341 48.66 1.52 -21.76
N GLN A 342 48.56 0.32 -21.19
CA GLN A 342 49.67 -0.65 -21.09
C GLN A 342 50.13 -1.13 -22.48
N GLN A 343 49.20 -1.46 -23.39
CA GLN A 343 49.54 -1.83 -24.76
C GLN A 343 50.23 -0.68 -25.52
N ARG A 344 49.77 0.57 -25.33
CA ARG A 344 50.43 1.76 -25.90
C ARG A 344 51.82 1.97 -25.29
N LEU A 345 51.98 1.79 -23.98
CA LEU A 345 53.28 1.87 -23.31
C LEU A 345 54.27 0.85 -23.90
N LEU A 346 53.89 -0.43 -23.96
CA LEU A 346 54.70 -1.50 -24.58
C LEU A 346 55.05 -1.20 -26.04
N SER A 347 54.12 -0.60 -26.80
CA SER A 347 54.39 -0.16 -28.18
C SER A 347 55.40 1.00 -28.24
N THR A 348 55.36 1.94 -27.30
CA THR A 348 56.37 3.02 -27.21
C THR A 348 57.72 2.55 -26.66
N GLU A 349 57.75 1.59 -25.74
CA GLU A 349 58.97 0.99 -25.20
C GLU A 349 59.70 0.16 -26.27
N THR A 350 58.97 -0.64 -27.05
CA THR A 350 59.54 -1.37 -28.18
C THR A 350 60.03 -0.42 -29.29
N GLN A 351 59.26 0.64 -29.61
CA GLN A 351 59.73 1.68 -30.54
C GLN A 351 61.01 2.36 -30.02
N LEU A 352 61.06 2.75 -28.74
CA LEU A 352 62.24 3.31 -28.10
C LEU A 352 63.44 2.37 -28.19
N GLY A 353 63.29 1.10 -27.83
CA GLY A 353 64.37 0.10 -27.95
C GLY A 353 64.88 -0.07 -29.38
N THR A 354 64.03 0.04 -30.41
CA THR A 354 64.50 0.06 -31.81
C THR A 354 65.19 1.37 -32.19
N ALA A 355 64.85 2.49 -31.57
CA ALA A 355 65.52 3.78 -31.78
C ALA A 355 66.89 3.82 -31.08
N GLU A 356 66.99 3.31 -29.85
CA GLU A 356 68.24 3.11 -29.12
C GLU A 356 69.17 2.15 -29.88
N SER A 357 68.63 1.04 -30.39
CA SER A 357 69.37 0.09 -31.24
C SER A 357 69.86 0.69 -32.57
N LYS A 358 69.19 1.73 -33.08
CA LYS A 358 69.65 2.49 -34.26
C LYS A 358 70.70 3.52 -33.87
N LEU A 359 70.51 4.22 -32.75
CA LEU A 359 71.47 5.18 -32.21
C LEU A 359 72.82 4.51 -31.92
N GLN A 360 72.82 3.37 -31.22
CA GLN A 360 74.04 2.61 -30.94
C GLN A 360 74.80 2.17 -32.21
N ARG A 361 74.09 1.86 -33.30
CA ARG A 361 74.72 1.60 -34.61
C ARG A 361 75.36 2.86 -35.19
N VAL A 362 74.66 3.99 -35.16
CA VAL A 362 75.21 5.28 -35.60
C VAL A 362 76.45 5.64 -34.77
N ASP A 363 76.39 5.50 -33.45
CA ASP A 363 77.53 5.75 -32.55
C ASP A 363 78.73 4.86 -32.92
N SER A 364 78.53 3.54 -33.16
CA SER A 364 79.62 2.67 -33.62
C SER A 364 80.21 3.10 -34.99
N THR A 365 79.39 3.52 -35.96
CA THR A 365 79.90 4.04 -37.24
C THR A 365 80.62 5.39 -37.08
N VAL A 366 80.28 6.17 -36.05
CA VAL A 366 80.97 7.42 -35.71
C VAL A 366 82.30 7.14 -35.02
N GLU A 367 82.39 6.12 -34.15
CA GLU A 367 83.64 5.64 -33.58
C GLU A 367 84.58 5.08 -34.67
N ASP A 368 84.08 4.23 -35.57
CA ASP A 368 84.84 3.72 -36.72
C ASP A 368 85.37 4.86 -37.61
N ALA A 369 84.53 5.85 -37.93
CA ALA A 369 84.94 7.02 -38.70
C ALA A 369 85.96 7.90 -37.97
N GLN A 370 85.87 8.03 -36.64
CA GLN A 370 86.87 8.74 -35.83
C GLN A 370 88.20 8.00 -35.78
N ASN A 371 88.18 6.67 -35.65
CA ASN A 371 89.37 5.81 -35.71
C ASN A 371 90.08 5.94 -37.06
N GLU A 372 89.33 5.91 -38.17
CA GLU A 372 89.85 6.08 -39.53
C GLU A 372 90.42 7.49 -39.76
N VAL A 373 89.74 8.55 -39.29
CA VAL A 373 90.28 9.92 -39.31
C VAL A 373 91.56 10.02 -38.46
N GLY A 374 91.64 9.30 -37.34
CA GLY A 374 92.85 9.19 -36.53
C GLY A 374 94.01 8.54 -37.30
N ARG A 375 93.77 7.39 -37.95
CA ARG A 375 94.74 6.68 -38.80
C ARG A 375 95.26 7.59 -39.92
N LEU A 376 94.35 8.21 -40.67
CA LEU A 376 94.69 9.12 -41.77
C LEU A 376 95.45 10.37 -41.28
N LYS A 377 95.12 10.95 -40.12
CA LYS A 377 95.90 12.04 -39.50
C LYS A 377 97.31 11.58 -39.11
N GLY A 378 97.47 10.33 -38.66
CA GLY A 378 98.77 9.70 -38.40
C GLY A 378 99.60 9.56 -39.67
N GLU A 379 99.03 8.99 -40.73
CA GLU A 379 99.70 8.79 -42.03
C GLU A 379 100.10 10.12 -42.69
N ILE A 380 99.22 11.12 -42.67
CA ILE A 380 99.54 12.49 -43.11
C ILE A 380 100.72 13.07 -42.31
N SER A 381 100.83 12.76 -41.02
CA SER A 381 101.93 13.24 -40.17
C SER A 381 103.26 12.54 -40.50
N LEU A 382 103.23 11.22 -40.76
CA LEU A 382 104.39 10.45 -41.22
C LEU A 382 104.87 10.92 -42.61
N LEU A 383 103.95 11.13 -43.55
CA LEU A 383 104.25 11.65 -44.89
C LEU A 383 104.84 13.07 -44.84
N ARG A 384 104.33 13.95 -43.97
CA ARG A 384 104.90 15.28 -43.72
C ARG A 384 106.32 15.20 -43.15
N ALA A 385 106.57 14.30 -42.19
CA ALA A 385 107.90 14.10 -41.62
C ALA A 385 108.90 13.56 -42.67
N SER A 386 108.48 12.59 -43.48
CA SER A 386 109.26 12.04 -44.59
C SER A 386 109.61 13.09 -45.63
N ASN A 387 108.61 13.87 -46.11
CA ASN A 387 108.83 14.97 -47.04
C ASN A 387 109.79 16.04 -46.46
N ALA A 388 109.66 16.38 -45.17
CA ALA A 388 110.61 17.27 -44.51
C ALA A 388 112.04 16.69 -44.43
N SER A 389 112.20 15.36 -44.40
CA SER A 389 113.52 14.71 -44.51
C SER A 389 114.08 14.84 -45.93
N LEU A 390 113.27 14.51 -46.94
CA LEU A 390 113.65 14.62 -48.36
C LEU A 390 114.00 16.05 -48.77
N VAL A 391 113.30 17.06 -48.26
CA VAL A 391 113.65 18.48 -48.48
C VAL A 391 115.04 18.80 -47.94
N ARG A 392 115.37 18.39 -46.70
CA ARG A 392 116.71 18.60 -46.10
C ARG A 392 117.81 17.86 -46.87
N GLU A 393 117.53 16.65 -47.35
CA GLU A 393 118.47 15.89 -48.17
C GLU A 393 118.71 16.56 -49.52
N LYS A 394 117.64 17.03 -50.18
CA LYS A 394 117.71 17.82 -51.41
C LYS A 394 118.48 19.14 -51.21
N ASP A 395 118.25 19.85 -50.10
CA ASP A 395 118.98 21.09 -49.76
C ASP A 395 120.47 20.81 -49.52
N LYS A 396 120.81 19.71 -48.82
CA LYS A 396 122.20 19.26 -48.65
C LYS A 396 122.85 18.90 -49.99
N LEU A 397 122.15 18.16 -50.86
CA LEU A 397 122.65 17.77 -52.17
C LEU A 397 122.88 18.98 -53.10
N LEU A 398 122.08 20.04 -52.96
CA LEU A 398 122.32 21.32 -53.61
C LEU A 398 123.61 21.99 -53.08
N MET A 399 123.80 22.08 -51.76
CA MET A 399 125.04 22.62 -51.18
C MET A 399 126.29 21.80 -51.60
N ASP A 400 126.19 20.48 -51.66
CA ASP A 400 127.26 19.60 -52.15
C ASP A 400 127.51 19.75 -53.67
N LEU A 401 126.49 20.15 -54.45
CA LEU A 401 126.60 20.44 -55.89
C LEU A 401 127.20 21.83 -56.16
N ASP A 402 126.74 22.85 -55.44
CA ASP A 402 127.28 24.22 -55.52
C ASP A 402 128.76 24.22 -55.17
N LYS A 403 129.13 23.60 -54.05
CA LYS A 403 130.52 23.42 -53.64
C LYS A 403 131.35 22.63 -54.66
N LYS A 404 130.78 21.63 -55.34
CA LYS A 404 131.49 20.93 -56.44
C LYS A 404 131.66 21.83 -57.67
N THR A 405 130.71 22.71 -57.94
CA THR A 405 130.75 23.68 -59.03
C THR A 405 131.78 24.78 -58.76
N GLU A 406 131.89 25.27 -57.52
CA GLU A 406 132.96 26.18 -57.08
C GLU A 406 134.34 25.53 -57.25
N ASN A 407 134.52 24.29 -56.78
CA ASN A 407 135.77 23.54 -56.94
C ASN A 407 136.11 23.25 -58.41
N LEU A 408 135.10 22.97 -59.25
CA LEU A 408 135.29 22.80 -60.69
C LEU A 408 135.75 24.11 -61.34
N ASN A 409 135.08 25.23 -61.06
CA ASN A 409 135.46 26.55 -61.57
C ASN A 409 136.88 26.95 -61.13
N ALA A 410 137.26 26.66 -59.88
CA ALA A 410 138.61 26.89 -59.36
C ALA A 410 139.65 26.01 -60.10
N ALA A 411 139.37 24.72 -60.30
CA ALA A 411 140.24 23.83 -61.07
C ALA A 411 140.31 24.20 -62.55
N GLU A 412 139.23 24.70 -63.16
CA GLU A 412 139.23 25.22 -64.53
C GLU A 412 140.04 26.51 -64.65
N ALA A 413 139.99 27.40 -63.66
CA ALA A 413 140.83 28.59 -63.58
C ALA A 413 142.32 28.23 -63.40
N GLU A 414 142.66 27.27 -62.52
CA GLU A 414 144.01 26.75 -62.38
C GLU A 414 144.48 26.09 -63.69
N ILE A 415 143.65 25.29 -64.34
CA ILE A 415 143.93 24.70 -65.65
C ILE A 415 144.11 25.80 -66.72
N ALA A 416 143.39 26.91 -66.66
CA ALA A 416 143.57 28.05 -67.57
C ALA A 416 144.89 28.79 -67.30
N GLU A 417 145.26 29.01 -66.05
CA GLU A 417 146.54 29.60 -65.64
C GLU A 417 147.71 28.68 -66.03
N LEU A 418 147.61 27.37 -65.77
CA LEU A 418 148.57 26.37 -66.20
C LEU A 418 148.64 26.25 -67.73
N LYS A 419 147.52 26.42 -68.47
CA LYS A 419 147.53 26.53 -69.95
C LYS A 419 148.26 27.80 -70.41
N ALA A 420 148.12 28.92 -69.70
CA ALA A 420 148.80 30.18 -70.01
C ALA A 420 150.31 30.09 -69.71
N LYS A 421 150.69 29.65 -68.51
CA LYS A 421 152.07 29.31 -68.12
C LYS A 421 152.69 28.29 -69.08
N ARG A 422 151.95 27.25 -69.50
CA ARG A 422 152.39 26.30 -70.53
C ARG A 422 152.55 26.95 -71.90
N LYS A 423 151.78 27.99 -72.26
CA LYS A 423 151.95 28.74 -73.52
C LYS A 423 153.17 29.66 -73.48
N GLU A 424 153.47 30.27 -72.34
CA GLU A 424 154.67 31.08 -72.09
C GLU A 424 155.95 30.22 -72.02
N LEU A 425 155.91 29.13 -71.26
CA LEU A 425 156.94 28.11 -71.26
C LEU A 425 157.08 27.50 -72.65
N LYS A 426 155.99 27.27 -73.39
CA LYS A 426 156.08 26.83 -74.79
C LYS A 426 156.72 27.89 -75.69
N SER A 427 156.38 29.18 -75.62
CA SER A 427 157.07 30.19 -76.44
C SER A 427 158.56 30.36 -76.07
N THR A 428 158.94 29.96 -74.86
CA THR A 428 160.34 29.88 -74.41
C THR A 428 161.02 28.58 -74.81
N ILE A 429 160.29 27.46 -74.82
CA ILE A 429 160.72 26.21 -75.45
C ILE A 429 160.91 26.46 -76.93
N ASP A 430 159.91 26.94 -77.69
CA ASP A 430 159.97 27.24 -79.13
C ASP A 430 161.21 28.11 -79.48
N ARG A 431 161.63 29.04 -78.60
CA ARG A 431 162.85 29.88 -78.73
C ARG A 431 164.17 29.14 -78.50
N MET A 432 164.15 28.06 -77.72
CA MET A 432 165.25 27.10 -77.56
C MET A 432 165.14 25.94 -78.58
N GLN A 433 163.93 25.61 -79.01
CA GLN A 433 163.56 24.57 -79.96
C GLN A 433 164.01 25.00 -81.35
N GLN A 434 163.88 26.28 -81.73
CA GLN A 434 164.53 26.84 -82.93
C GLN A 434 166.08 26.69 -82.91
N LYS A 435 166.71 26.51 -81.74
CA LYS A 435 168.14 26.18 -81.61
C LYS A 435 168.40 24.65 -81.59
N LEU A 436 167.39 23.87 -81.22
CA LEU A 436 167.44 22.41 -81.07
C LEU A 436 166.91 21.64 -82.29
N ASP A 437 166.05 22.22 -83.13
CA ASP A 437 165.46 21.60 -84.32
C ASP A 437 166.51 21.43 -85.44
N ASN A 438 167.54 22.27 -85.43
CA ASN A 438 168.80 22.07 -86.18
C ASN A 438 169.56 20.78 -85.77
N VAL A 439 169.15 20.13 -84.66
CA VAL A 439 169.76 18.93 -84.07
C VAL A 439 168.72 17.80 -83.88
N SER A 440 167.42 18.13 -83.77
CA SER A 440 166.34 17.20 -83.45
C SER A 440 165.55 16.71 -84.66
N THR A 441 165.71 17.33 -85.84
CA THR A 441 165.14 16.86 -87.11
C THR A 441 165.56 15.42 -87.44
N ASP A 442 166.79 15.03 -87.10
CA ASP A 442 167.32 13.67 -87.23
C ASP A 442 166.68 12.62 -86.29
N ASN A 443 166.10 13.05 -85.17
CA ASN A 443 165.62 12.14 -84.11
C ASN A 443 164.09 11.93 -84.15
N ILE A 444 163.33 12.97 -84.54
CA ILE A 444 161.85 12.96 -84.57
C ILE A 444 161.29 11.84 -85.47
N HIS A 445 162.03 11.44 -86.51
CA HIS A 445 161.62 10.39 -87.45
C HIS A 445 161.52 8.97 -86.83
N LYS A 446 162.07 8.74 -85.62
CA LYS A 446 162.13 7.41 -84.99
C LYS A 446 161.14 7.20 -83.84
N GLU A 447 160.65 8.26 -83.19
CA GLU A 447 159.69 8.12 -82.07
C GLU A 447 158.22 8.09 -82.51
N SER A 448 157.90 8.59 -83.71
CA SER A 448 156.50 8.85 -84.11
C SER A 448 155.65 7.58 -84.27
N THR A 449 156.24 6.41 -84.49
CA THR A 449 155.53 5.15 -84.73
C THR A 449 155.06 4.47 -83.43
N LEU A 450 155.75 4.68 -82.31
CA LEU A 450 155.46 3.97 -81.05
C LEU A 450 154.29 4.57 -80.25
N ARG A 451 153.96 5.85 -80.45
CA ARG A 451 152.96 6.55 -79.62
C ARG A 451 151.51 6.28 -80.05
N SER A 452 151.27 5.91 -81.31
CA SER A 452 149.91 5.75 -81.88
C SER A 452 149.13 4.56 -81.32
N VAL A 453 149.80 3.46 -80.97
CA VAL A 453 149.16 2.19 -80.54
C VAL A 453 148.65 2.26 -79.09
N SER A 454 149.26 3.12 -78.27
CA SER A 454 148.93 3.23 -76.84
C SER A 454 147.55 3.87 -76.62
N THR A 455 147.25 4.96 -77.35
CA THR A 455 146.04 5.76 -77.11
C THR A 455 144.73 5.07 -77.48
N GLU A 456 144.75 4.17 -78.47
CA GLU A 456 143.56 3.42 -78.90
C GLU A 456 143.08 2.44 -77.80
N THR A 457 144.04 1.78 -77.15
CA THR A 457 143.82 0.72 -76.14
C THR A 457 143.01 1.20 -74.92
N ASP A 458 143.18 2.45 -74.49
CA ASP A 458 142.47 2.96 -73.30
C ASP A 458 141.03 3.43 -73.60
N THR A 459 140.74 3.89 -74.82
CA THR A 459 139.38 4.30 -75.20
C THR A 459 138.39 3.14 -75.15
N LEU A 460 138.81 1.95 -75.59
CA LEU A 460 137.99 0.72 -75.59
C LEU A 460 137.66 0.26 -74.16
N LYS A 461 138.60 0.39 -73.21
CA LYS A 461 138.36 0.07 -71.78
C LYS A 461 137.28 0.98 -71.18
N GLN A 462 137.32 2.27 -71.50
CA GLN A 462 136.36 3.25 -70.98
C GLN A 462 134.95 3.01 -71.54
N GLN A 463 134.82 2.65 -72.83
CA GLN A 463 133.55 2.27 -73.43
C GLN A 463 132.94 1.03 -72.74
N MET A 464 133.72 -0.04 -72.54
CA MET A 464 133.30 -1.24 -71.80
C MET A 464 132.74 -0.92 -70.41
N ALA A 465 133.41 -0.04 -69.66
CA ALA A 465 132.95 0.37 -68.33
C ALA A 465 131.62 1.14 -68.36
N THR A 466 131.32 1.91 -69.42
CA THR A 466 130.02 2.58 -69.58
C THR A 466 128.89 1.64 -69.98
N LEU A 467 129.18 0.66 -70.84
CA LEU A 467 128.18 -0.34 -71.28
C LEU A 467 127.73 -1.22 -70.11
N LYS A 468 128.65 -1.65 -69.25
CA LYS A 468 128.31 -2.44 -68.05
C LYS A 468 127.31 -1.71 -67.15
N ARG A 469 127.57 -0.44 -66.81
CA ARG A 469 126.65 0.35 -65.96
C ARG A 469 125.25 0.50 -66.58
N LYS A 470 125.15 0.65 -67.90
CA LYS A 470 123.85 0.71 -68.60
C LYS A 470 123.09 -0.61 -68.50
N ASN A 471 123.78 -1.74 -68.63
CA ASN A 471 123.20 -3.08 -68.45
C ASN A 471 122.73 -3.30 -67.00
N ASP A 472 123.56 -2.94 -66.02
CA ASP A 472 123.25 -3.09 -64.60
C ASP A 472 121.99 -2.27 -64.22
N ASN A 473 121.90 -1.02 -64.68
CA ASN A 473 120.72 -0.16 -64.48
C ASN A 473 119.45 -0.71 -65.16
N ALA A 474 119.57 -1.25 -66.37
CA ALA A 474 118.44 -1.86 -67.08
C ALA A 474 117.92 -3.12 -66.35
N SER A 475 118.83 -3.90 -65.75
CA SER A 475 118.48 -5.07 -64.93
C SER A 475 117.69 -4.68 -63.69
N THR A 476 118.10 -3.64 -62.96
CA THR A 476 117.37 -3.15 -61.78
C THR A 476 115.98 -2.61 -62.12
N GLU A 477 115.85 -1.90 -63.24
CA GLU A 477 114.56 -1.34 -63.68
C GLU A 477 113.59 -2.44 -64.14
N ASN A 478 114.09 -3.47 -64.85
CA ASN A 478 113.28 -4.64 -65.22
C ASN A 478 112.78 -5.40 -63.97
N GLY A 479 113.60 -5.47 -62.91
CA GLY A 479 113.19 -5.99 -61.61
C GLY A 479 112.07 -5.17 -60.95
N ARG A 480 112.20 -3.83 -60.95
CA ARG A 480 111.16 -2.93 -60.42
C ARG A 480 109.82 -3.11 -61.14
N LEU A 481 109.84 -3.08 -62.48
CA LEU A 481 108.65 -3.25 -63.32
C LEU A 481 108.00 -4.64 -63.15
N SER A 482 108.80 -5.70 -62.93
CA SER A 482 108.28 -7.04 -62.64
C SER A 482 107.56 -7.13 -61.29
N ASN A 483 108.03 -6.38 -60.28
CA ASN A 483 107.36 -6.32 -58.98
C ASN A 483 106.06 -5.52 -59.09
N GLU A 484 106.07 -4.34 -59.69
CA GLU A 484 104.88 -3.49 -59.89
C GLU A 484 103.79 -4.20 -60.71
N LEU A 485 104.17 -5.00 -61.70
CA LEU A 485 103.23 -5.87 -62.42
C LEU A 485 102.63 -6.98 -61.53
N THR A 486 103.41 -7.51 -60.58
CA THR A 486 102.96 -8.55 -59.63
C THR A 486 101.98 -7.96 -58.61
N ASP A 487 102.28 -6.77 -58.08
CA ASP A 487 101.41 -6.06 -57.13
C ASP A 487 100.10 -5.64 -57.80
N ALA A 488 100.15 -5.07 -59.01
CA ALA A 488 98.95 -4.73 -59.79
C ALA A 488 98.09 -5.97 -60.14
N LEU A 489 98.71 -7.14 -60.36
CA LEU A 489 97.97 -8.39 -60.51
C LEU A 489 97.30 -8.84 -59.20
N ALA A 490 97.95 -8.67 -58.06
CA ALA A 490 97.36 -8.96 -56.75
C ALA A 490 96.15 -8.05 -56.48
N GLU A 491 96.27 -6.73 -56.68
CA GLU A 491 95.15 -5.77 -56.58
C GLU A 491 94.00 -6.12 -57.52
N LEU A 492 94.30 -6.52 -58.76
CA LEU A 492 93.29 -6.96 -59.73
C LEU A 492 92.55 -8.24 -59.28
N THR A 493 93.18 -9.13 -58.52
CA THR A 493 92.47 -10.29 -57.93
C THR A 493 91.63 -9.91 -56.72
N LEU A 494 92.12 -9.00 -55.87
CA LEU A 494 91.41 -8.52 -54.68
C LEU A 494 90.14 -7.74 -55.06
N THR A 495 90.25 -6.79 -55.98
CA THR A 495 89.12 -5.99 -56.49
C THR A 495 88.07 -6.85 -57.20
N LYS A 496 88.48 -7.85 -58.01
CA LYS A 496 87.56 -8.85 -58.58
C LYS A 496 86.83 -9.66 -57.52
N ARG A 497 87.48 -9.98 -56.40
CA ARG A 497 86.83 -10.66 -55.26
C ARG A 497 85.81 -9.75 -54.57
N GLN A 498 86.18 -8.51 -54.26
CA GLN A 498 85.29 -7.53 -53.64
C GLN A 498 84.05 -7.22 -54.50
N LEU A 499 84.23 -7.15 -55.83
CA LEU A 499 83.13 -7.02 -56.80
C LEU A 499 82.18 -8.23 -56.76
N LYS A 500 82.71 -9.44 -56.64
CA LYS A 500 81.89 -10.67 -56.51
C LYS A 500 81.15 -10.73 -55.17
N ASP A 501 81.80 -10.35 -54.08
CA ASP A 501 81.20 -10.38 -52.74
C ASP A 501 80.04 -9.38 -52.64
N SER A 502 80.23 -8.15 -53.14
CA SER A 502 79.18 -7.12 -53.23
C SER A 502 78.04 -7.47 -54.21
N GLN A 503 78.34 -8.12 -55.34
CA GLN A 503 77.30 -8.67 -56.23
C GLN A 503 76.41 -9.70 -55.50
N GLN A 504 76.99 -10.59 -54.68
CA GLN A 504 76.19 -11.53 -53.89
C GLN A 504 75.35 -10.82 -52.82
N GLU A 505 75.84 -9.74 -52.22
CA GLU A 505 75.07 -8.95 -51.27
C GLU A 505 73.86 -8.27 -51.93
N VAL A 506 74.03 -7.72 -53.13
CA VAL A 506 72.91 -7.18 -53.94
C VAL A 506 71.86 -8.25 -54.24
N GLU A 507 72.24 -9.48 -54.60
CA GLU A 507 71.26 -10.56 -54.83
C GLU A 507 70.60 -11.08 -53.54
N ARG A 508 71.28 -11.04 -52.39
CA ARG A 508 70.65 -11.28 -51.08
C ARG A 508 69.59 -10.22 -50.77
N MET A 509 69.94 -8.94 -50.90
CA MET A 509 69.02 -7.82 -50.70
C MET A 509 67.81 -7.87 -51.64
N LYS A 510 68.01 -8.20 -52.92
CA LYS A 510 66.91 -8.44 -53.89
C LYS A 510 66.02 -9.64 -53.52
N THR A 511 66.51 -10.58 -52.74
CA THR A 511 65.74 -11.75 -52.30
C THR A 511 64.91 -11.39 -51.07
N GLN A 512 65.52 -10.76 -50.07
CA GLN A 512 64.84 -10.20 -48.90
C GLN A 512 63.75 -9.18 -49.29
N LEU A 513 64.00 -8.33 -50.30
CA LEU A 513 62.98 -7.40 -50.80
C LEU A 513 61.77 -8.12 -51.42
N ARG A 514 61.99 -9.25 -52.12
CA ARG A 514 60.89 -10.05 -52.68
C ARG A 514 60.11 -10.79 -51.58
N GLU A 515 60.80 -11.24 -50.54
CA GLU A 515 60.19 -11.85 -49.35
C GLU A 515 59.31 -10.83 -48.61
N TYR A 516 59.83 -9.63 -48.31
CA TYR A 516 59.06 -8.55 -47.70
C TYR A 516 57.86 -8.08 -48.53
N VAL A 517 57.97 -8.01 -49.87
CA VAL A 517 56.83 -7.69 -50.73
C VAL A 517 55.74 -8.76 -50.64
N GLN A 518 56.09 -10.05 -50.58
CA GLN A 518 55.11 -11.12 -50.37
C GLN A 518 54.50 -11.12 -48.97
N GLU A 519 55.28 -10.79 -47.93
CA GLU A 519 54.75 -10.65 -46.56
C GLU A 519 53.79 -9.47 -46.44
N MET A 520 54.11 -8.34 -47.09
CA MET A 520 53.23 -7.18 -47.19
C MET A 520 51.91 -7.53 -47.89
N GLN A 521 51.97 -8.24 -49.03
CA GLN A 521 50.78 -8.70 -49.75
C GLN A 521 49.90 -9.64 -48.90
N ARG A 522 50.50 -10.61 -48.18
CA ARG A 522 49.75 -11.48 -47.25
C ARG A 522 49.13 -10.69 -46.09
N ALA A 523 49.78 -9.63 -45.63
CA ALA A 523 49.24 -8.75 -44.59
C ALA A 523 48.08 -7.90 -45.12
N GLU A 524 48.17 -7.38 -46.35
CA GLU A 524 47.08 -6.68 -47.04
C GLU A 524 45.87 -7.60 -47.26
N GLU A 525 46.08 -8.83 -47.76
CA GLU A 525 45.03 -9.85 -47.91
C GLU A 525 44.34 -10.18 -46.57
N LEU A 526 45.12 -10.34 -45.50
CA LEU A 526 44.60 -10.61 -44.15
C LEU A 526 43.83 -9.41 -43.57
N LEU A 527 44.28 -8.19 -43.83
CA LEU A 527 43.55 -6.98 -43.44
C LEU A 527 42.23 -6.86 -44.18
N LEU A 528 42.20 -7.09 -45.50
CA LEU A 528 40.98 -7.04 -46.30
C LEU A 528 39.91 -8.04 -45.83
N GLU A 529 40.28 -9.29 -45.51
CA GLU A 529 39.31 -10.24 -44.96
C GLU A 529 38.84 -9.84 -43.55
N LYS A 530 39.69 -9.19 -42.73
CA LYS A 530 39.29 -8.65 -41.43
C LYS A 530 38.39 -7.42 -41.53
N GLU A 531 38.56 -6.58 -42.54
CA GLU A 531 37.61 -5.51 -42.86
C GLU A 531 36.27 -6.08 -43.33
N ARG A 532 36.28 -7.13 -44.16
CA ARG A 532 35.09 -7.85 -44.62
C ARG A 532 34.34 -8.57 -43.49
N GLU A 533 35.05 -9.21 -42.55
CA GLU A 533 34.47 -9.77 -41.33
C GLU A 533 33.80 -8.69 -40.47
N ARG A 534 34.47 -7.55 -40.27
CA ARG A 534 33.95 -6.40 -39.53
C ARG A 534 32.68 -5.85 -40.18
N GLU A 535 32.64 -5.76 -41.51
CA GLU A 535 31.46 -5.30 -42.25
C GLU A 535 30.29 -6.29 -42.14
N SER A 536 30.53 -7.59 -42.27
CA SER A 536 29.48 -8.60 -42.04
C SER A 536 28.95 -8.59 -40.60
N MET A 537 29.79 -8.28 -39.60
CA MET A 537 29.31 -8.08 -38.22
C MET A 537 28.50 -6.80 -38.07
N LEU A 538 28.91 -5.67 -38.67
CA LEU A 538 28.14 -4.43 -38.66
C LEU A 538 26.78 -4.58 -39.36
N GLU A 539 26.72 -5.35 -40.45
CA GLU A 539 25.47 -5.69 -41.14
C GLU A 539 24.54 -6.54 -40.26
N ARG A 540 25.07 -7.57 -39.57
CA ARG A 540 24.31 -8.34 -38.57
C ARG A 540 23.78 -7.45 -37.45
N PHE A 541 24.60 -6.55 -36.91
CA PHE A 541 24.15 -5.60 -35.88
C PHE A 541 23.03 -4.68 -36.39
N LYS A 542 23.10 -4.16 -37.63
CA LYS A 542 22.00 -3.41 -38.24
C LYS A 542 20.72 -4.24 -38.32
N SER A 543 20.79 -5.45 -38.88
CA SER A 543 19.61 -6.33 -39.01
C SER A 543 19.00 -6.72 -37.66
N LEU A 544 19.83 -6.86 -36.61
CA LEU A 544 19.38 -7.13 -35.25
C LEU A 544 18.73 -5.89 -34.61
N SER A 545 19.29 -4.69 -34.80
CA SER A 545 18.67 -3.44 -34.37
C SER A 545 17.35 -3.15 -35.11
N GLU A 546 17.27 -3.45 -36.40
CA GLU A 546 16.03 -3.39 -37.18
C GLU A 546 14.99 -4.38 -36.64
N GLY A 547 15.40 -5.61 -36.33
CA GLY A 547 14.55 -6.60 -35.67
C GLY A 547 14.07 -6.17 -34.27
N VAL A 548 14.93 -5.54 -33.47
CA VAL A 548 14.55 -4.96 -32.18
C VAL A 548 13.54 -3.82 -32.37
N ASN A 549 13.78 -2.89 -33.30
CA ASN A 549 12.84 -1.79 -33.58
C ASN A 549 11.46 -2.31 -34.06
N VAL A 550 11.42 -3.40 -34.84
CA VAL A 550 10.17 -4.05 -35.26
C VAL A 550 9.46 -4.73 -34.08
N LEU A 551 10.20 -5.36 -33.15
CA LEU A 551 9.61 -5.94 -31.94
C LEU A 551 9.14 -4.86 -30.95
N GLU A 552 9.88 -3.76 -30.78
CA GLU A 552 9.49 -2.63 -29.95
C GLU A 552 8.24 -1.95 -30.49
N THR A 553 8.17 -1.67 -31.80
CA THR A 553 6.97 -1.08 -32.42
C THR A 553 5.76 -2.03 -32.37
N SER A 554 5.97 -3.33 -32.62
CA SER A 554 4.93 -4.36 -32.43
C SER A 554 4.41 -4.43 -30.99
N ASN A 555 5.31 -4.33 -30.00
CA ASN A 555 4.91 -4.28 -28.59
C ASN A 555 4.14 -3.00 -28.25
N HIS A 556 4.55 -1.83 -28.76
CA HIS A 556 3.77 -0.59 -28.59
C HIS A 556 2.36 -0.68 -29.21
N THR A 557 2.20 -1.35 -30.36
CA THR A 557 0.86 -1.60 -30.93
C THR A 557 0.03 -2.57 -30.08
N LEU A 558 0.63 -3.64 -29.55
CA LEU A 558 -0.06 -4.57 -28.64
C LEU A 558 -0.40 -3.93 -27.28
N GLU A 559 0.43 -3.02 -26.77
CA GLU A 559 0.14 -2.21 -25.59
C GLU A 559 -1.01 -1.23 -25.85
N ALA A 560 -1.08 -0.63 -27.06
CA ALA A 560 -2.21 0.19 -27.47
C ALA A 560 -3.51 -0.64 -27.57
N GLU A 561 -3.49 -1.75 -28.31
CA GLU A 561 -4.64 -2.67 -28.48
C GLU A 561 -5.12 -3.23 -27.13
N THR A 562 -4.23 -3.64 -26.23
CA THR A 562 -4.62 -4.11 -24.90
C THR A 562 -5.10 -2.98 -23.98
N SER A 563 -4.67 -1.73 -24.19
CA SER A 563 -5.25 -0.58 -23.49
C SER A 563 -6.67 -0.25 -24.00
N GLU A 564 -6.92 -0.43 -25.30
CA GLU A 564 -8.23 -0.22 -25.92
C GLU A 564 -9.22 -1.34 -25.55
N ALA A 565 -8.78 -2.59 -25.60
CA ALA A 565 -9.56 -3.74 -25.13
C ALA A 565 -9.94 -3.61 -23.65
N ARG A 566 -9.05 -3.08 -22.78
CA ARG A 566 -9.38 -2.77 -21.38
C ARG A 566 -10.44 -1.68 -21.24
N LYS A 567 -10.38 -0.61 -22.04
CA LYS A 567 -11.44 0.43 -22.05
C LYS A 567 -12.78 -0.12 -22.50
N LEU A 568 -12.80 -0.87 -23.60
CA LEU A 568 -14.03 -1.49 -24.12
C LEU A 568 -14.63 -2.50 -23.11
N LEU A 569 -13.79 -3.21 -22.36
CA LEU A 569 -14.23 -4.10 -21.29
C LEU A 569 -14.76 -3.32 -20.08
N GLN A 570 -14.10 -2.24 -19.64
CA GLN A 570 -14.61 -1.36 -18.59
C GLN A 570 -15.96 -0.72 -19.00
N GLU A 571 -16.09 -0.22 -20.24
CA GLU A 571 -17.38 0.29 -20.73
C GLU A 571 -18.48 -0.79 -20.77
N ALA A 572 -18.11 -2.06 -20.99
CA ALA A 572 -19.05 -3.17 -20.93
C ALA A 572 -19.44 -3.52 -19.49
N GLU A 573 -18.50 -3.50 -18.54
CA GLU A 573 -18.77 -3.66 -17.10
C GLU A 573 -19.66 -2.53 -16.56
N GLU A 574 -19.40 -1.28 -16.93
CA GLU A 574 -20.23 -0.11 -16.59
C GLU A 574 -21.65 -0.24 -17.18
N ARG A 575 -21.78 -0.67 -18.45
CA ARG A 575 -23.10 -0.95 -19.06
C ARG A 575 -23.84 -2.08 -18.34
N ILE A 576 -23.15 -3.17 -17.97
CA ILE A 576 -23.74 -4.28 -17.21
C ILE A 576 -24.23 -3.78 -15.85
N ALA A 577 -23.42 -3.01 -15.11
CA ALA A 577 -23.84 -2.44 -13.83
C ALA A 577 -25.11 -1.59 -13.94
N THR A 578 -25.20 -0.70 -14.94
CA THR A 578 -26.43 0.10 -15.15
C THR A 578 -27.66 -0.74 -15.56
N LEU A 579 -27.46 -1.88 -16.23
CA LEU A 579 -28.53 -2.82 -16.55
C LEU A 579 -28.93 -3.65 -15.32
N GLU A 580 -28.00 -4.01 -14.44
CA GLU A 580 -28.27 -4.66 -13.16
C GLU A 580 -29.03 -3.72 -12.22
N GLU A 581 -28.62 -2.46 -12.09
CA GLU A 581 -29.37 -1.43 -11.33
C GLU A 581 -30.80 -1.28 -11.87
N LEU A 582 -30.97 -1.08 -13.18
CA LEU A 582 -32.29 -0.99 -13.81
C LEU A 582 -33.12 -2.28 -13.63
N THR A 583 -32.50 -3.46 -13.64
CA THR A 583 -33.20 -4.72 -13.42
C THR A 583 -33.66 -4.85 -11.97
N ASN A 584 -32.82 -4.46 -11.00
CA ASN A 584 -33.19 -4.41 -9.58
C ASN A 584 -34.34 -3.42 -9.31
N GLU A 585 -34.32 -2.24 -9.94
CA GLU A 585 -35.45 -1.30 -9.91
C GLU A 585 -36.72 -1.95 -10.47
N ARG A 586 -36.64 -2.62 -11.62
CA ARG A 586 -37.80 -3.27 -12.26
C ARG A 586 -38.35 -4.42 -11.42
N GLU A 587 -37.50 -5.25 -10.82
CA GLU A 587 -37.93 -6.26 -9.87
C GLU A 587 -38.61 -5.65 -8.63
N GLN A 588 -38.10 -4.54 -8.11
CA GLN A 588 -38.75 -3.88 -6.96
C GLN A 588 -40.12 -3.30 -7.36
N ASN A 589 -40.24 -2.65 -8.51
CA ASN A 589 -41.52 -2.21 -9.06
C ASN A 589 -42.49 -3.40 -9.25
N ILE A 590 -42.00 -4.55 -9.74
CA ILE A 590 -42.80 -5.78 -9.86
C ILE A 590 -43.26 -6.26 -8.48
N ARG A 591 -42.37 -6.34 -7.48
CA ARG A 591 -42.72 -6.74 -6.09
C ARG A 591 -43.74 -5.79 -5.46
N GLU A 592 -43.66 -4.49 -5.74
CA GLU A 592 -44.65 -3.49 -5.29
C GLU A 592 -46.00 -3.66 -6.00
N CYS A 593 -46.02 -3.94 -7.31
CA CYS A 593 -47.24 -4.28 -8.03
C CYS A 593 -47.84 -5.63 -7.59
N GLU A 594 -47.03 -6.65 -7.32
CA GLU A 594 -47.46 -7.93 -6.76
C GLU A 594 -48.08 -7.73 -5.37
N HIS A 595 -47.50 -6.87 -4.52
CA HIS A 595 -48.07 -6.54 -3.22
C HIS A 595 -49.44 -5.86 -3.37
N GLN A 596 -49.57 -4.87 -4.28
CA GLN A 596 -50.84 -4.21 -4.59
C GLN A 596 -51.89 -5.18 -5.16
N ILE A 597 -51.49 -6.10 -6.03
CA ILE A 597 -52.37 -7.15 -6.57
C ILE A 597 -52.85 -8.08 -5.44
N ASN A 598 -51.98 -8.46 -4.51
CA ASN A 598 -52.37 -9.29 -3.36
C ASN A 598 -53.32 -8.55 -2.41
N GLU A 599 -53.09 -7.26 -2.13
CA GLU A 599 -54.01 -6.43 -1.33
C GLU A 599 -55.37 -6.26 -2.01
N LEU A 600 -55.39 -5.96 -3.31
CA LEU A 600 -56.63 -5.85 -4.09
C LEU A 600 -57.37 -7.20 -4.20
N SER A 601 -56.64 -8.32 -4.28
CA SER A 601 -57.22 -9.68 -4.29
C SER A 601 -57.83 -10.05 -2.93
N ALA A 602 -57.19 -9.67 -1.83
CA ALA A 602 -57.74 -9.82 -0.47
C ALA A 602 -58.97 -8.93 -0.26
N SER A 603 -58.94 -7.68 -0.74
CA SER A 603 -60.09 -6.78 -0.74
C SER A 603 -61.25 -7.30 -1.60
N LEU A 604 -60.95 -7.91 -2.76
CA LEU A 604 -61.95 -8.52 -3.63
C LEU A 604 -62.58 -9.74 -2.95
N ALA A 605 -61.77 -10.65 -2.40
CA ALA A 605 -62.28 -11.83 -1.69
C ALA A 605 -63.13 -11.45 -0.46
N ALA A 606 -62.80 -10.35 0.23
CA ALA A 606 -63.63 -9.82 1.32
C ALA A 606 -64.98 -9.31 0.80
N ALA A 607 -64.99 -8.52 -0.28
CA ALA A 607 -66.22 -8.01 -0.90
C ALA A 607 -67.06 -9.12 -1.56
N GLU A 608 -66.44 -10.18 -2.09
CA GLU A 608 -67.12 -11.37 -2.61
C GLU A 608 -67.78 -12.17 -1.47
N SER A 609 -67.12 -12.28 -0.31
CA SER A 609 -67.68 -12.90 0.90
C SER A 609 -68.85 -12.09 1.47
N GLU A 610 -68.76 -10.76 1.47
CA GLU A 610 -69.85 -9.85 1.86
C GLU A 610 -71.04 -9.95 0.88
N LEU A 611 -70.77 -10.01 -0.42
CA LEU A 611 -71.79 -10.25 -1.46
C LEU A 611 -72.46 -11.62 -1.32
N GLU A 612 -71.75 -12.69 -0.96
CA GLU A 612 -72.37 -14.00 -0.75
C GLU A 612 -73.17 -14.05 0.56
N ALA A 613 -72.71 -13.37 1.62
CA ALA A 613 -73.50 -13.19 2.84
C ALA A 613 -74.82 -12.44 2.55
N LEU A 614 -74.77 -11.35 1.77
CA LEU A 614 -75.96 -10.61 1.31
C LEU A 614 -76.84 -11.46 0.37
N ARG A 615 -76.28 -12.40 -0.40
CA ARG A 615 -77.07 -13.36 -1.19
C ARG A 615 -77.77 -14.39 -0.31
N GLU A 616 -77.11 -14.92 0.72
CA GLU A 616 -77.76 -15.82 1.70
C GLU A 616 -78.84 -15.08 2.50
N GLU A 617 -78.62 -13.83 2.89
CA GLU A 617 -79.64 -12.98 3.50
C GLU A 617 -80.84 -12.75 2.55
N ASN A 618 -80.58 -12.47 1.26
CA ASN A 618 -81.66 -12.37 0.26
C ASN A 618 -82.38 -13.71 0.02
N LYS A 619 -81.68 -14.86 0.08
CA LYS A 619 -82.31 -16.19 0.01
C LYS A 619 -83.22 -16.43 1.22
N ALA A 620 -82.77 -16.07 2.44
CA ALA A 620 -83.57 -16.17 3.66
C ALA A 620 -84.80 -15.25 3.61
N LEU A 621 -84.63 -13.97 3.24
CA LEU A 621 -85.73 -13.02 3.08
C LEU A 621 -86.71 -13.44 1.98
N ALA A 622 -86.25 -14.11 0.91
CA ALA A 622 -87.12 -14.67 -0.11
C ALA A 622 -87.92 -15.88 0.40
N LEU A 623 -87.35 -16.72 1.27
CA LEU A 623 -88.07 -17.82 1.94
C LEU A 623 -89.09 -17.28 2.95
N ASP A 624 -88.77 -16.26 3.73
CA ASP A 624 -89.71 -15.58 4.63
C ASP A 624 -90.83 -14.88 3.86
N LEU A 625 -90.52 -14.29 2.70
CA LEU A 625 -91.50 -13.72 1.79
C LEU A 625 -92.43 -14.80 1.20
N GLU A 626 -91.92 -16.00 0.88
CA GLU A 626 -92.77 -17.10 0.42
C GLU A 626 -93.61 -17.69 1.57
N ALA A 627 -93.06 -17.81 2.77
CA ALA A 627 -93.79 -18.24 3.96
C ALA A 627 -94.91 -17.25 4.35
N THR A 628 -94.70 -15.95 4.17
CA THR A 628 -95.75 -14.94 4.37
C THR A 628 -96.79 -14.94 3.25
N LYS A 629 -96.42 -15.17 1.98
CA LYS A 629 -97.41 -15.45 0.91
C LYS A 629 -98.24 -16.70 1.21
N GLU A 630 -97.61 -17.79 1.66
CA GLU A 630 -98.32 -18.99 2.10
C GLU A 630 -99.29 -18.70 3.24
N LEU A 631 -98.91 -17.85 4.20
CA LEU A 631 -99.76 -17.44 5.30
C LEU A 631 -100.94 -16.59 4.82
N CYS A 632 -100.72 -15.65 3.89
CA CYS A 632 -101.79 -14.92 3.21
C CYS A 632 -102.73 -15.87 2.45
N GLY A 633 -102.20 -16.83 1.68
CA GLY A 633 -103.01 -17.84 0.99
C GLY A 633 -103.82 -18.74 1.94
N LYS A 634 -103.28 -19.05 3.12
CA LYS A 634 -103.99 -19.77 4.20
C LYS A 634 -105.08 -18.90 4.84
N LEU A 635 -104.84 -17.60 5.00
CA LEU A 635 -105.83 -16.62 5.47
C LEU A 635 -106.96 -16.39 4.46
N ASP A 636 -106.65 -16.29 3.16
CA ASP A 636 -107.67 -16.22 2.11
C ASP A 636 -108.48 -17.52 2.03
N LEU A 637 -107.84 -18.69 2.14
CA LEU A 637 -108.55 -19.98 2.28
C LEU A 637 -109.42 -20.08 3.54
N GLN A 638 -109.09 -19.36 4.62
CA GLN A 638 -109.96 -19.25 5.80
C GLN A 638 -111.11 -18.25 5.57
N LYS A 639 -110.83 -17.10 4.93
CA LYS A 639 -111.82 -16.10 4.53
C LYS A 639 -112.88 -16.71 3.62
N ASP A 640 -112.46 -17.45 2.60
CA ASP A 640 -113.36 -18.05 1.61
C ASP A 640 -114.19 -19.19 2.24
N LYS A 641 -113.64 -19.92 3.24
CA LYS A 641 -114.41 -20.87 4.05
C LYS A 641 -115.45 -20.19 4.95
N LEU A 642 -115.05 -19.15 5.69
CA LEU A 642 -115.97 -18.36 6.51
C LEU A 642 -117.06 -17.68 5.66
N GLN A 643 -116.73 -17.33 4.41
CA GLN A 643 -117.70 -16.79 3.46
C GLN A 643 -118.63 -17.88 2.92
N ALA A 644 -118.14 -19.10 2.66
CA ALA A 644 -118.98 -20.25 2.35
C ALA A 644 -119.90 -20.66 3.53
N GLU A 645 -119.42 -20.60 4.78
CA GLU A 645 -120.22 -20.79 5.99
C GLU A 645 -121.27 -19.67 6.16
N LEU A 646 -120.92 -18.42 5.80
CA LEU A 646 -121.86 -17.30 5.79
C LEU A 646 -122.92 -17.44 4.69
N GLU A 647 -122.55 -17.96 3.52
CA GLU A 647 -123.45 -18.33 2.43
C GLU A 647 -124.34 -19.52 2.81
N GLU A 648 -123.83 -20.54 3.49
CA GLU A 648 -124.63 -21.64 4.06
C GLU A 648 -125.63 -21.11 5.11
N HIS A 649 -125.19 -20.25 6.03
CA HIS A 649 -126.10 -19.55 6.94
C HIS A 649 -127.08 -18.61 6.21
N SER A 650 -126.72 -18.06 5.04
CA SER A 650 -127.64 -17.30 4.19
C SER A 650 -128.71 -18.22 3.59
N ASN A 651 -128.29 -19.35 3.02
CA ASN A 651 -129.15 -20.38 2.47
C ASN A 651 -130.10 -20.96 3.53
N ILE A 652 -129.62 -21.24 4.75
CA ILE A 652 -130.43 -21.68 5.90
C ILE A 652 -131.45 -20.61 6.30
N ARG A 653 -131.07 -19.32 6.35
CA ARG A 653 -132.02 -18.21 6.60
C ARG A 653 -133.06 -18.09 5.50
N GLU A 654 -132.67 -18.31 4.24
CA GLU A 654 -133.57 -18.32 3.09
C GLU A 654 -134.46 -19.58 3.08
N GLN A 655 -133.98 -20.70 3.63
CA GLN A 655 -134.74 -21.95 3.80
C GLN A 655 -135.79 -21.79 4.91
N LEU A 656 -135.43 -21.20 6.06
CA LEU A 656 -136.41 -20.74 7.06
C LEU A 656 -137.40 -19.72 6.48
N ALA A 657 -136.98 -18.85 5.57
CA ALA A 657 -137.89 -17.93 4.88
C ALA A 657 -138.85 -18.66 3.91
N ARG A 658 -138.38 -19.73 3.23
CA ARG A 658 -139.21 -20.62 2.41
C ARG A 658 -140.21 -21.41 3.26
N GLU A 659 -139.79 -21.89 4.43
CA GLU A 659 -140.64 -22.61 5.42
C GLU A 659 -141.69 -21.71 6.05
N LYS A 660 -141.30 -20.50 6.47
CA LYS A 660 -142.23 -19.42 6.82
C LYS A 660 -143.21 -19.16 5.69
N GLY A 661 -142.71 -19.15 4.44
CA GLY A 661 -143.52 -18.99 3.24
C GLY A 661 -144.45 -20.17 2.92
N THR A 662 -144.14 -21.41 3.31
CA THR A 662 -145.05 -22.57 3.15
C THR A 662 -146.13 -22.54 4.24
N LEU A 663 -145.75 -22.27 5.49
CA LEU A 663 -146.70 -22.11 6.59
C LEU A 663 -147.68 -20.95 6.33
N GLN A 664 -147.20 -19.83 5.74
CA GLN A 664 -148.09 -18.76 5.28
C GLN A 664 -149.00 -19.20 4.11
N ARG A 665 -148.55 -20.07 3.20
CA ARG A 665 -149.37 -20.59 2.10
C ARG A 665 -150.47 -21.54 2.59
N GLU A 666 -150.17 -22.43 3.53
CA GLU A 666 -151.14 -23.32 4.17
C GLU A 666 -152.23 -22.52 4.92
N LEU A 667 -151.84 -21.44 5.58
CA LEU A 667 -152.76 -20.50 6.23
C LEU A 667 -153.67 -19.73 5.25
N THR A 668 -153.22 -19.50 4.00
CA THR A 668 -154.05 -18.86 2.96
C THR A 668 -154.99 -19.83 2.24
N LEU A 669 -154.60 -21.11 2.09
CA LEU A 669 -155.35 -22.07 1.27
C LEU A 669 -156.68 -22.51 1.91
N THR A 670 -156.83 -22.35 3.22
CA THR A 670 -158.02 -22.73 4.00
C THR A 670 -159.09 -21.63 4.13
N ARG A 671 -158.94 -20.49 3.44
CA ARG A 671 -159.83 -19.30 3.59
C ARG A 671 -160.52 -18.79 2.31
N THR A 672 -160.52 -19.55 1.22
CA THR A 672 -161.15 -19.14 -0.06
C THR A 672 -162.08 -20.20 -0.68
N GLY A 673 -162.70 -21.05 0.15
CA GLY A 673 -163.57 -22.16 -0.29
C GLY A 673 -165.09 -21.95 -0.14
N ASP A 674 -165.53 -20.71 0.12
CA ASP A 674 -166.93 -20.40 0.46
C ASP A 674 -167.80 -19.98 -0.74
N ARG A 675 -169.12 -20.09 -0.57
CA ARG A 675 -170.21 -19.56 -1.46
C ARG A 675 -170.41 -20.25 -2.82
N ALA A 676 -170.63 -21.56 -2.80
CA ALA A 676 -171.55 -22.23 -3.75
C ALA A 676 -172.66 -23.05 -3.06
N ALA A 677 -172.80 -22.94 -1.72
CA ALA A 677 -173.73 -23.72 -0.92
C ALA A 677 -174.27 -22.96 0.32
N VAL A 678 -174.60 -21.67 0.16
CA VAL A 678 -175.26 -20.86 1.23
C VAL A 678 -176.72 -20.49 0.88
N ASP A 679 -177.15 -20.79 -0.36
CA ASP A 679 -178.57 -21.06 -0.67
C ASP A 679 -178.97 -22.52 -0.33
N GLY A 680 -178.08 -23.23 0.37
CA GLY A 680 -178.41 -24.20 1.41
C GLY A 680 -178.67 -23.50 2.75
N LEU A 681 -179.60 -22.55 2.72
CA LEU A 681 -180.67 -22.31 3.70
C LEU A 681 -180.44 -22.76 5.18
N GLN A 682 -180.63 -21.80 6.09
CA GLN A 682 -181.13 -22.02 7.47
C GLN A 682 -180.18 -22.57 8.56
N GLU A 683 -178.84 -22.46 8.44
CA GLU A 683 -177.97 -22.74 9.60
C GLU A 683 -176.88 -21.67 9.88
N LEU A 684 -177.29 -20.65 10.64
CA LEU A 684 -176.50 -19.95 11.68
C LEU A 684 -175.14 -19.36 11.24
N LEU A 685 -175.07 -18.19 10.58
CA LEU A 685 -175.62 -16.89 11.00
C LEU A 685 -175.09 -16.37 12.38
N THR A 686 -174.19 -17.09 13.09
CA THR A 686 -173.83 -16.74 14.48
C THR A 686 -172.35 -16.84 14.87
N ALA A 687 -171.39 -16.88 13.93
CA ALA A 687 -169.95 -17.01 14.24
C ALA A 687 -168.99 -16.06 13.46
N SER A 688 -169.51 -15.03 12.77
CA SER A 688 -168.68 -14.07 11.99
C SER A 688 -168.05 -13.00 12.90
N ARG A 689 -167.05 -13.39 13.69
CA ARG A 689 -166.34 -12.63 14.74
C ARG A 689 -164.95 -13.26 14.99
N ALA A 690 -163.96 -12.60 15.62
CA ALA A 690 -163.85 -11.17 15.96
C ALA A 690 -162.40 -10.59 16.02
N ASP A 691 -161.31 -11.35 15.79
CA ASP A 691 -160.26 -11.35 16.83
C ASP A 691 -158.84 -10.76 16.61
N LEU A 692 -158.49 -10.03 15.53
CA LEU A 692 -157.12 -9.44 15.45
C LEU A 692 -156.97 -7.97 15.00
N GLU A 693 -157.51 -7.51 13.87
CA GLU A 693 -157.63 -6.06 13.61
C GLU A 693 -159.08 -5.55 13.71
N GLN A 694 -160.03 -6.49 13.69
CA GLN A 694 -161.25 -6.42 14.48
C GLN A 694 -160.98 -6.47 16.03
N HIS A 695 -159.73 -6.24 16.47
CA HIS A 695 -159.35 -5.99 17.87
C HIS A 695 -158.62 -4.66 18.11
N ARG A 696 -158.18 -3.91 17.08
CA ARG A 696 -157.53 -2.59 17.29
C ARG A 696 -158.14 -1.49 16.44
N LEU A 697 -158.34 -1.72 15.14
CA LEU A 697 -159.22 -0.88 14.34
C LEU A 697 -160.68 -1.05 14.77
N ALA A 698 -161.08 -2.23 15.23
CA ALA A 698 -162.33 -2.38 15.98
C ALA A 698 -162.25 -2.13 17.49
N LEU A 699 -161.11 -1.77 18.10
CA LEU A 699 -161.20 -1.05 19.38
C LEU A 699 -161.55 0.42 19.12
N ALA A 700 -160.95 1.05 18.11
CA ALA A 700 -161.33 2.39 17.67
C ALA A 700 -162.77 2.45 17.10
N GLN A 701 -163.19 1.46 16.31
CA GLN A 701 -164.57 1.36 15.83
C GLN A 701 -165.53 0.82 16.88
N GLN A 702 -165.13 0.00 17.87
CA GLN A 702 -165.96 -0.22 19.07
C GLN A 702 -165.99 0.98 20.00
N GLN A 703 -165.05 1.92 19.94
CA GLN A 703 -165.21 3.21 20.61
C GLN A 703 -166.28 4.03 19.87
N GLN A 704 -166.17 4.19 18.55
CA GLN A 704 -167.18 4.90 17.75
C GLN A 704 -168.54 4.16 17.69
N GLU A 705 -168.57 2.83 17.87
CA GLU A 705 -169.80 2.03 17.99
C GLU A 705 -170.28 1.90 19.43
N THR A 706 -169.46 2.05 20.47
CA THR A 706 -169.98 2.28 21.83
C THR A 706 -170.46 3.71 21.99
N ASP A 707 -170.02 4.67 21.16
CA ASP A 707 -170.63 5.98 21.05
C ASP A 707 -171.90 5.95 20.17
N LYS A 708 -171.92 5.25 19.04
CA LYS A 708 -173.16 5.08 18.24
C LYS A 708 -174.19 4.21 18.95
N LEU A 709 -173.80 3.10 19.57
CA LEU A 709 -174.66 2.27 20.41
C LEU A 709 -174.84 2.85 21.81
N ARG A 710 -174.06 3.85 22.28
CA ARG A 710 -174.56 4.75 23.32
C ARG A 710 -175.66 5.60 22.75
N THR A 711 -175.49 6.31 21.64
CA THR A 711 -176.60 7.10 21.07
C THR A 711 -177.80 6.26 20.62
N GLU A 712 -177.66 4.97 20.30
CA GLU A 712 -178.78 4.07 20.01
C GLU A 712 -179.30 3.32 21.24
N VAL A 713 -178.49 2.98 22.25
CA VAL A 713 -178.99 2.48 23.54
C VAL A 713 -179.54 3.63 24.38
N ASP A 714 -179.15 4.86 24.14
CA ASP A 714 -179.69 6.10 24.73
C ASP A 714 -180.79 6.67 23.85
N ALA A 715 -180.90 6.35 22.55
CA ALA A 715 -182.14 6.56 21.79
C ALA A 715 -183.14 5.41 21.99
N LEU A 716 -182.71 4.20 22.36
CA LEU A 716 -183.57 3.07 22.74
C LEU A 716 -183.78 2.97 24.25
N ARG A 717 -183.04 3.72 25.09
CA ARG A 717 -183.36 4.04 26.49
C ARG A 717 -183.94 5.42 26.65
N SER A 718 -183.78 6.35 25.72
CA SER A 718 -184.72 7.48 25.58
C SER A 718 -186.00 7.00 24.92
N ARG A 719 -186.01 6.00 24.02
CA ARG A 719 -187.28 5.35 23.62
C ARG A 719 -187.78 4.33 24.62
N MET A 720 -186.96 3.63 25.40
CA MET A 720 -187.46 2.85 26.55
C MET A 720 -187.73 3.74 27.77
N ALA A 721 -187.28 4.99 27.85
CA ALA A 721 -187.74 5.98 28.83
C ALA A 721 -188.88 6.83 28.29
N ASP A 722 -189.03 7.01 26.97
CA ASP A 722 -190.22 7.61 26.35
C ASP A 722 -191.32 6.57 26.20
N GLU A 723 -191.03 5.27 26.14
CA GLU A 723 -192.00 4.16 26.23
C GLU A 723 -192.07 3.56 27.63
N GLN A 724 -191.13 3.81 28.56
CA GLN A 724 -191.42 3.68 30.00
C GLN A 724 -192.06 4.94 30.57
N ASP A 725 -191.95 6.11 29.94
CA ASP A 725 -192.74 7.29 30.30
C ASP A 725 -193.96 7.45 29.39
N LYS A 726 -194.08 6.79 28.24
CA LYS A 726 -195.38 6.55 27.60
C LYS A 726 -196.05 5.34 28.22
N ALA A 727 -195.34 4.31 28.68
CA ALA A 727 -195.95 3.33 29.59
C ALA A 727 -196.29 3.99 30.91
N ARG A 728 -195.42 4.70 31.64
CA ARG A 728 -195.82 5.44 32.85
C ARG A 728 -196.80 6.57 32.57
N ARG A 729 -196.89 7.17 31.38
CA ARG A 729 -198.01 8.08 31.02
C ARG A 729 -199.23 7.33 30.48
N SER A 730 -199.18 6.05 30.14
CA SER A 730 -200.32 5.20 29.73
C SER A 730 -200.71 4.19 30.79
N GLU A 731 -199.95 4.12 31.88
CA GLU A 731 -200.11 3.39 33.13
C GLU A 731 -200.37 4.41 34.23
N ALA A 732 -199.91 5.67 34.12
CA ALA A 732 -200.54 6.81 34.76
C ALA A 732 -201.61 7.48 33.88
N LEU A 733 -201.87 7.07 32.63
CA LEU A 733 -203.20 7.26 32.00
C LEU A 733 -204.06 6.01 32.06
N ALA A 734 -203.56 4.79 32.32
CA ALA A 734 -204.39 3.66 32.75
C ALA A 734 -204.50 3.57 34.28
N SER A 735 -203.80 4.43 35.01
CA SER A 735 -204.00 4.78 36.42
C SER A 735 -204.47 6.22 36.59
N GLU A 736 -204.47 7.12 35.60
CA GLU A 736 -205.41 8.26 35.59
C GLU A 736 -206.75 7.86 34.98
N TYR A 737 -206.85 6.95 34.01
CA TYR A 737 -208.12 6.25 33.73
C TYR A 737 -208.38 5.12 34.73
N GLY A 738 -207.36 4.66 35.47
CA GLY A 738 -207.51 3.67 36.53
C GLY A 738 -207.88 4.29 37.88
N VAL A 739 -207.49 5.54 38.12
CA VAL A 739 -207.89 6.47 39.19
C VAL A 739 -208.88 7.51 38.69
N GLN A 740 -209.32 7.52 37.43
CA GLN A 740 -210.63 8.02 36.99
C GLN A 740 -211.61 6.85 36.81
N LEU A 741 -211.18 5.58 36.83
CA LEU A 741 -212.07 4.45 37.15
C LEU A 741 -212.11 4.21 38.65
N GLN A 742 -211.02 4.44 39.38
CA GLN A 742 -211.03 4.52 40.83
C GLN A 742 -211.51 5.86 41.35
N GLU A 743 -211.53 6.97 40.59
CA GLU A 743 -212.25 8.23 40.89
C GLU A 743 -213.45 8.47 39.99
N LEU A 744 -213.91 7.54 39.16
CA LEU A 744 -215.36 7.33 38.98
C LEU A 744 -215.86 6.34 40.02
N ARG A 745 -215.01 5.45 40.58
CA ARG A 745 -215.30 4.65 41.78
C ARG A 745 -214.91 5.33 43.10
N ARG A 746 -214.46 6.60 43.04
CA ARG A 746 -214.15 7.52 44.17
C ARG A 746 -214.72 8.92 43.94
N GLN A 747 -215.18 9.24 42.74
CA GLN A 747 -216.49 9.89 42.53
C GLN A 747 -217.63 8.85 42.56
N LEU A 748 -217.42 7.62 43.08
CA LEU A 748 -218.48 6.70 43.61
C LEU A 748 -218.04 5.99 44.93
N THR A 749 -217.03 6.53 45.63
CA THR A 749 -216.93 6.44 47.10
C THR A 749 -216.94 7.81 47.75
N ASP A 750 -216.76 8.91 47.03
CA ASP A 750 -216.82 10.26 47.59
C ASP A 750 -218.01 11.05 47.01
N GLU A 751 -218.67 10.55 45.93
CA GLU A 751 -220.16 10.60 45.83
C GLU A 751 -220.85 9.72 46.92
N ARG A 752 -220.11 9.00 47.79
CA ARG A 752 -220.62 7.87 48.61
C ARG A 752 -219.78 7.57 49.88
N PHE A 753 -219.41 8.63 50.61
CA PHE A 753 -218.30 8.67 51.60
C PHE A 753 -218.38 7.61 52.72
N ALA A 754 -217.33 6.82 53.04
CA ALA A 754 -215.96 6.72 52.51
C ALA A 754 -215.42 5.27 52.62
N LEU A 755 -214.37 4.88 51.86
CA LEU A 755 -213.95 3.46 51.75
C LEU A 755 -212.42 3.15 51.68
N MET A 756 -211.63 3.76 52.58
CA MET A 756 -210.21 3.42 52.87
C MET A 756 -209.15 3.80 51.81
N ARG A 757 -207.84 3.70 52.16
CA ARG A 757 -206.70 4.31 51.44
C ARG A 757 -205.38 3.52 51.53
N SER A 758 -204.58 3.58 50.46
CA SER A 758 -203.09 3.61 50.35
C SER A 758 -202.13 2.86 51.30
N ARG A 759 -201.15 2.14 50.72
CA ARG A 759 -199.75 2.00 51.23
C ARG A 759 -198.76 1.88 50.03
N ALA A 760 -197.52 1.46 50.28
CA ALA A 760 -196.34 1.41 49.41
C ALA A 760 -195.36 0.31 49.91
N GLY A 761 -194.14 0.18 49.36
CA GLY A 761 -192.93 -0.07 50.19
C GLY A 761 -191.88 -1.16 49.81
N GLU A 762 -190.64 -0.93 50.33
CA GLU A 762 -189.50 -1.84 50.70
C GLU A 762 -188.89 -2.81 49.64
N SER A 763 -187.65 -3.38 49.69
CA SER A 763 -186.27 -3.21 50.30
C SER A 763 -185.32 -4.23 49.55
N ARG A 764 -184.01 -4.58 49.74
CA ARG A 764 -182.75 -4.41 50.54
C ARG A 764 -181.59 -5.07 49.64
N THR A 765 -180.26 -5.31 49.78
CA THR A 765 -179.03 -5.22 50.66
C THR A 765 -177.76 -5.60 49.76
N GLU A 766 -176.44 -5.87 50.06
CA GLU A 766 -175.29 -5.77 51.04
C GLU A 766 -173.95 -5.97 50.19
N ARG A 767 -172.65 -6.26 50.53
CA ARG A 767 -171.88 -6.72 51.72
C ARG A 767 -170.38 -6.21 51.88
N GLU A 768 -169.31 -7.03 51.65
CA GLU A 768 -167.95 -7.07 52.32
C GLU A 768 -166.80 -7.66 51.41
N ASP A 769 -165.47 -7.85 51.67
CA ASP A 769 -164.31 -7.41 52.58
C ASP A 769 -163.00 -8.19 52.12
N THR A 770 -161.68 -8.01 52.41
CA THR A 770 -160.63 -7.04 52.93
C THR A 770 -159.24 -7.51 52.33
N HIS A 771 -157.94 -7.39 52.76
CA HIS A 771 -157.12 -6.89 53.91
C HIS A 771 -155.56 -6.91 53.56
N HIS A 772 -154.70 -6.05 54.15
CA HIS A 772 -153.19 -6.04 54.30
C HIS A 772 -152.20 -6.24 53.10
N GLU A 773 -151.09 -5.49 52.93
CA GLU A 773 -150.56 -4.12 53.25
C GLU A 773 -149.08 -4.06 52.70
N VAL A 774 -148.26 -2.98 52.57
CA VAL A 774 -148.28 -1.53 52.88
C VAL A 774 -147.40 -0.72 51.85
N GLU A 775 -146.54 0.22 52.27
CA GLU A 775 -146.02 1.41 51.53
C GLU A 775 -144.48 1.62 51.68
N GLY A 776 -143.77 2.53 50.97
CA GLY A 776 -144.18 3.52 49.95
C GLY A 776 -143.02 4.43 49.45
N ASP A 777 -143.38 5.53 48.76
CA ASP A 777 -142.69 6.81 48.45
C ASP A 777 -141.26 6.85 47.86
N ASP A 778 -140.89 7.78 46.95
CA ASP A 778 -141.59 8.84 46.17
C ASP A 778 -141.44 8.49 44.66
N GLY A 779 -142.23 8.95 43.68
CA GLY A 779 -142.68 10.33 43.36
C GLY A 779 -141.64 11.03 42.45
N ASP A 780 -141.95 11.72 41.35
CA ASP A 780 -143.21 11.97 40.62
C ASP A 780 -142.89 11.87 39.10
N ASP A 781 -143.70 11.31 38.19
CA ASP A 781 -145.11 11.55 37.81
C ASP A 781 -145.26 12.59 36.66
N ASP A 782 -146.48 12.72 36.16
CA ASP A 782 -147.01 13.71 35.20
C ASP A 782 -146.83 13.48 33.67
N ASP A 783 -147.89 13.59 32.85
CA ASP A 783 -149.28 13.97 33.17
C ASP A 783 -150.33 13.48 32.14
N CYS A 784 -151.60 13.53 32.58
CA CYS A 784 -152.82 13.85 31.84
C CYS A 784 -153.39 12.82 30.83
N ASN A 785 -154.70 12.57 30.80
CA ASN A 785 -155.79 12.77 31.78
C ASN A 785 -156.96 11.87 31.27
N ARG A 786 -157.77 11.17 32.09
CA ARG A 786 -158.77 11.64 33.09
C ARG A 786 -160.06 12.18 32.44
N TYR A 787 -161.10 12.36 33.26
CA TYR A 787 -162.50 12.70 32.93
C TYR A 787 -163.28 11.48 32.42
N SER A 788 -164.06 10.77 33.25
CA SER A 788 -164.59 11.09 34.60
C SER A 788 -165.49 12.32 34.66
N THR A 789 -166.71 12.17 34.12
CA THR A 789 -167.93 12.71 34.74
C THR A 789 -169.05 11.68 34.50
N MET A 790 -169.52 10.92 35.49
CA MET A 790 -169.05 10.78 36.88
C MET A 790 -169.08 9.30 37.27
#